data_AF-A0A0V0XDH0-F1
#
_entry.id   AF-A0A0V0XDH0-F1
#
_cell.length_a   1.000
_cell.length_b   1.000
_cell.length_c   1.000
_cell.angle_alpha   90.00
_cell.angle_beta   90.00
_cell.angle_gamma   90.00
#
_symmetry.space_group_name_H-M   'P 1'
#
loop_
_entity.id
_entity.type
_entity.pdbx_description
1 polymer ?
#
loop_
_entity_poly.entity_id
_entity_poly.type
_entity_poly.pdbx_seq_one_letter_code
_entity_poly.pdbx_strand_id
1 'polypeptide(L)'
;MRRVIEPSLQLSRKVIIYFCKQQSAAIPSYSQIIFTNGCWLLLNIFITLSSSQRPDDTTRAPPQAIASENVVNELISRLLSGNGGDISSDLQQNSINIPTVNGGTVNRDDPYWNASDILEPNSVNDETAALKFLVDYDKQAEEVFSKSAEAGWCFLTNMTANTRKELAEMDKNVVEFLHISAKRAKQFNLNSIHNKKAKKQIKNLSQEGIYVLPEKKLEQFISVQAKINQVFADGTVCEPSRPPPCTMPLEPDLQRIMATSRDVNELYYVWLAWRNAVGPPMKQSYLEMVDLFNEIAKLNGLKHGGEIWQNTYGENVNLINLLEKIYDEVRPLYDQLHAYIRNQLRKQYASFMHQDGQIPAHLLGDMSGSNWINLYSDSVPYPEHHPLDVNYHLKSLNYTVEKMVRTAEKLFTSMGFGRLPKSFWDYSIFVRPNDRDMVCYPAAFDFKNQKDFRIKMCAQVTWEDFKQLIRQMTSTYYQIAYKEQPISFREAANPAISYALTNALALSVSSEDFMHSVGILPDLENSQEKTINYLYNIALREVAFIPYGVLADKWRWSLFSGDIDATNMNEKWWEYRMKYQGVKSPARRDSNDFDPGSNYQIAQNLPFSRQVNVIGYVIQFQVLKGLCSAIGYQGPLHRCHFFEGKLAGEKLISAMKLGASENWTDVLKILSGSEEISGAAMMEYMEPLIQWLVKTNAETGETIGWNEYPDQFNEAEITLAKNISKKLPVGDIKNNAHSVSDLEGIAFPGEDCSQGQQCLADSTCNGTVCVCPPNSVPWYQTCLPNDPTMVGFGPGGEGFQLDLIKEELVTEESTSSQEESNDINGSTSSMQWKWLSIFSGVLFCLVHLKMYTTF
;
A
#
# COMPACT_ATOMS: atom_id res chain seq x y z
N MET A 1 -9.96 -43.35 -61.15
CA MET A 1 -9.07 -44.51 -60.89
C MET A 1 -7.93 -44.06 -59.96
N ARG A 2 -7.02 -44.97 -59.60
CA ARG A 2 -5.67 -44.75 -59.00
C ARG A 2 -4.95 -43.51 -59.59
N ARG A 3 -4.01 -42.81 -58.92
CA ARG A 3 -3.30 -43.07 -57.64
C ARG A 3 -2.62 -41.80 -57.08
N VAL A 4 -2.50 -41.75 -55.76
CA VAL A 4 -1.39 -41.21 -54.91
C VAL A 4 -0.10 -40.76 -55.62
N ILE A 5 0.37 -39.54 -55.30
CA ILE A 5 1.78 -39.21 -54.98
C ILE A 5 1.79 -38.18 -53.83
N GLU A 6 2.70 -38.38 -52.86
CA GLU A 6 3.12 -37.49 -51.76
C GLU A 6 4.66 -37.54 -51.70
N PRO A 7 5.39 -36.71 -50.91
CA PRO A 7 5.07 -35.37 -50.39
C PRO A 7 6.23 -34.37 -50.64
N SER A 8 6.12 -33.12 -50.19
CA SER A 8 7.28 -32.36 -49.66
C SER A 8 6.84 -31.23 -48.74
N LEU A 9 7.55 -31.05 -47.61
CA LEU A 9 7.30 -29.95 -46.66
C LEU A 9 8.26 -28.79 -46.93
N GLN A 10 7.76 -27.56 -46.81
CA GLN A 10 8.58 -26.41 -46.41
C GLN A 10 7.83 -25.59 -45.35
N LEU A 11 8.36 -25.56 -44.12
CA LEU A 11 7.86 -24.67 -43.07
C LEU A 11 8.40 -23.25 -43.30
N SER A 12 7.50 -22.29 -43.50
CA SER A 12 7.83 -20.87 -43.30
C SER A 12 7.71 -20.53 -41.81
N ARG A 13 8.83 -20.12 -41.20
CA ARG A 13 8.82 -19.66 -39.79
C ARG A 13 8.25 -18.24 -39.74
N LYS A 14 7.06 -18.07 -39.16
CA LYS A 14 6.58 -16.76 -38.69
C LYS A 14 7.21 -16.46 -37.31
N VAL A 15 7.52 -15.19 -37.07
CA VAL A 15 8.01 -14.68 -35.77
C VAL A 15 6.98 -13.67 -35.26
N ILE A 16 6.66 -13.72 -33.97
CA ILE A 16 5.74 -12.80 -33.30
C ILE A 16 6.52 -12.05 -32.23
N ILE A 17 6.34 -10.73 -32.16
CA ILE A 17 6.98 -9.84 -31.18
C ILE A 17 5.86 -9.03 -30.52
N TYR A 18 5.83 -9.01 -29.19
CA TYR A 18 4.86 -8.26 -28.39
C TYR A 18 5.54 -7.07 -27.70
N PHE A 19 4.96 -5.88 -27.82
CA PHE A 19 5.25 -4.76 -26.94
C PHE A 19 4.16 -4.66 -25.87
N CYS A 20 4.54 -4.67 -24.59
CA CYS A 20 3.61 -4.53 -23.48
C CYS A 20 3.98 -3.30 -22.63
N LYS A 21 3.11 -2.30 -22.58
CA LYS A 21 3.34 -1.07 -21.80
C LYS A 21 2.92 -1.30 -20.35
N GLN A 22 3.80 -1.98 -19.61
CA GLN A 22 3.52 -2.42 -18.24
C GLN A 22 3.46 -1.24 -17.26
N GLN A 23 2.26 -0.74 -16.96
CA GLN A 23 2.05 0.04 -15.74
C GLN A 23 2.16 -0.91 -14.55
N SER A 24 3.15 -0.67 -13.69
CA SER A 24 3.46 -1.51 -12.53
C SER A 24 2.29 -1.52 -11.54
N ALA A 25 1.54 -2.63 -11.50
CA ALA A 25 0.53 -2.87 -10.48
C ALA A 25 1.15 -2.75 -9.07
N ALA A 26 0.46 -2.05 -8.18
CA ALA A 26 0.98 -1.76 -6.85
C ALA A 26 0.85 -2.98 -5.94
N ILE A 27 1.85 -3.86 -5.96
CA ILE A 27 2.11 -4.68 -4.75
C ILE A 27 2.47 -3.69 -3.64
N PRO A 28 1.80 -3.68 -2.47
CA PRO A 28 2.15 -2.82 -1.34
C PRO A 28 3.53 -3.21 -0.80
N SER A 29 4.55 -2.60 -1.39
CA SER A 29 5.94 -3.03 -1.30
C SER A 29 6.49 -3.11 0.13
N TYR A 30 7.33 -4.10 0.37
CA TYR A 30 8.01 -4.47 1.64
C TYR A 30 9.01 -3.42 2.19
N SER A 31 8.83 -2.14 1.83
CA SER A 31 9.78 -1.03 1.99
C SER A 31 9.72 -0.31 3.34
N GLN A 32 8.55 -0.29 3.99
CA GLN A 32 8.38 0.31 5.33
C GLN A 32 8.85 -0.61 6.48
N ILE A 33 9.46 -1.75 6.18
CA ILE A 33 9.71 -2.79 7.18
C ILE A 33 10.91 -2.47 8.07
N ILE A 34 11.95 -1.79 7.56
CA ILE A 34 13.32 -1.87 8.11
C ILE A 34 13.69 -0.77 9.14
N PHE A 35 13.07 0.42 9.13
CA PHE A 35 13.67 1.61 9.77
C PHE A 35 13.26 1.91 11.22
N THR A 36 13.17 0.88 12.06
CA THR A 36 12.95 1.01 13.53
C THR A 36 13.93 0.13 14.33
N ASN A 37 14.81 0.77 15.09
CA ASN A 37 15.86 0.20 15.94
C ASN A 37 15.31 -0.32 17.28
N GLY A 38 14.57 -1.43 17.27
CA GLY A 38 14.26 -2.11 18.53
C GLY A 38 13.21 -3.21 18.44
N CYS A 39 13.68 -4.46 18.27
CA CYS A 39 13.00 -5.73 18.64
C CYS A 39 11.64 -6.05 17.97
N TRP A 40 11.05 -5.08 17.27
CA TRP A 40 9.73 -5.10 16.65
C TRP A 40 9.72 -5.51 15.17
N LEU A 41 10.86 -5.38 14.52
CA LEU A 41 11.07 -5.65 13.09
C LEU A 41 10.89 -7.14 12.72
N LEU A 42 11.14 -8.00 13.69
CA LEU A 42 11.64 -9.36 13.45
C LEU A 42 10.53 -10.29 12.95
N LEU A 43 9.27 -9.91 13.17
CA LEU A 43 8.06 -10.64 12.79
C LEU A 43 7.79 -10.73 11.28
N ASN A 44 8.44 -9.93 10.42
CA ASN A 44 8.03 -9.79 9.01
C ASN A 44 9.14 -9.98 7.95
N ILE A 45 10.43 -9.81 8.29
CA ILE A 45 11.52 -9.84 7.28
C ILE A 45 11.76 -11.23 6.69
N PHE A 46 11.85 -12.27 7.54
CA PHE A 46 12.25 -13.62 7.11
C PHE A 46 11.26 -14.32 6.17
N ILE A 47 10.01 -13.88 6.19
CA ILE A 47 8.85 -14.58 5.63
C ILE A 47 8.69 -14.36 4.12
N THR A 48 9.28 -13.30 3.60
CA THR A 48 9.19 -12.92 2.17
C THR A 48 10.45 -13.29 1.38
N LEU A 49 11.44 -13.90 2.04
CA LEU A 49 12.71 -14.36 1.46
C LEU A 49 12.78 -15.90 1.33
N SER A 50 11.94 -16.64 2.05
CA SER A 50 11.88 -18.11 2.00
C SER A 50 11.13 -18.68 0.78
N SER A 51 10.25 -17.90 0.15
CA SER A 51 9.43 -18.32 -1.01
C SER A 51 10.20 -18.49 -2.32
N SER A 52 11.53 -18.31 -2.32
CA SER A 52 12.38 -18.44 -3.51
C SER A 52 13.71 -19.18 -3.24
N GLN A 53 13.70 -20.21 -2.40
CA GLN A 53 14.77 -21.21 -2.37
C GLN A 53 14.36 -22.47 -3.16
N ARG A 54 14.88 -22.59 -4.38
CA ARG A 54 15.13 -23.91 -5.01
C ARG A 54 16.57 -24.31 -4.71
N PRO A 55 16.87 -25.61 -4.52
CA PRO A 55 18.24 -26.07 -4.35
C PRO A 55 19.05 -25.91 -5.65
N ASP A 56 20.36 -25.73 -5.52
CA ASP A 56 21.30 -25.80 -6.65
C ASP A 56 21.30 -27.21 -7.27
N ASP A 57 21.28 -27.26 -8.60
CA ASP A 57 21.86 -28.39 -9.34
C ASP A 57 22.60 -27.86 -10.58
N THR A 58 23.92 -28.03 -10.57
CA THR A 58 24.82 -27.46 -11.58
C THR A 58 25.14 -28.47 -12.68
N THR A 59 24.50 -28.39 -13.86
CA THR A 59 25.10 -28.88 -15.13
C THR A 59 24.31 -28.50 -16.40
N ARG A 60 24.53 -27.31 -16.97
CA ARG A 60 24.62 -27.09 -18.44
C ARG A 60 25.08 -25.68 -18.81
N ALA A 61 25.79 -25.57 -19.94
CA ALA A 61 26.08 -24.29 -20.57
C ALA A 61 24.85 -23.77 -21.37
N PRO A 62 24.62 -22.45 -21.44
CA PRO A 62 23.50 -21.88 -22.18
C PRO A 62 23.70 -22.01 -23.70
N PRO A 63 22.61 -22.19 -24.49
CA PRO A 63 22.69 -22.15 -25.95
C PRO A 63 22.92 -20.73 -26.48
N GLN A 64 23.53 -20.62 -27.66
CA GLN A 64 23.82 -19.33 -28.30
C GLN A 64 22.54 -18.62 -28.79
N ALA A 65 22.45 -17.31 -28.55
CA ALA A 65 21.35 -16.49 -29.03
C ALA A 65 21.44 -16.26 -30.55
N ILE A 66 20.31 -16.40 -31.26
CA ILE A 66 20.21 -16.17 -32.72
C ILE A 66 19.28 -14.98 -33.02
N ALA A 67 19.71 -13.79 -32.59
CA ALA A 67 19.32 -12.49 -33.12
C ALA A 67 20.23 -11.43 -32.48
N SER A 68 20.76 -10.47 -33.25
CA SER A 68 21.56 -9.38 -32.68
C SER A 68 20.69 -8.19 -32.29
N GLU A 69 20.83 -7.70 -31.06
CA GLU A 69 20.07 -6.58 -30.48
C GLU A 69 20.04 -5.33 -31.37
N ASN A 70 21.11 -5.09 -32.13
CA ASN A 70 21.28 -4.00 -33.07
C ASN A 70 20.07 -3.80 -34.02
N VAL A 71 19.47 -4.90 -34.52
CA VAL A 71 18.36 -4.81 -35.50
C VAL A 71 17.08 -4.31 -34.85
N VAL A 72 16.82 -4.71 -33.60
CA VAL A 72 15.64 -4.25 -32.83
C VAL A 72 15.82 -2.79 -32.43
N ASN A 73 17.02 -2.41 -31.98
CA ASN A 73 17.33 -1.04 -31.60
C ASN A 73 17.24 -0.08 -32.80
N GLU A 74 17.74 -0.47 -33.98
CA GLU A 74 17.66 0.38 -35.17
C GLU A 74 16.21 0.56 -35.69
N LEU A 75 15.36 -0.47 -35.59
CA LEU A 75 13.93 -0.37 -35.88
C LEU A 75 13.22 0.60 -34.91
N ILE A 76 13.54 0.55 -33.62
CA ILE A 76 13.00 1.47 -32.61
C ILE A 76 13.48 2.91 -32.87
N SER A 77 14.77 3.11 -33.18
CA SER A 77 15.31 4.44 -33.51
C SER A 77 14.60 5.05 -34.73
N ARG A 78 14.38 4.28 -35.80
CA ARG A 78 13.69 4.74 -37.02
C ARG A 78 12.19 5.05 -36.79
N LEU A 79 11.55 4.40 -35.83
CA LEU A 79 10.15 4.67 -35.44
C LEU A 79 10.01 5.92 -34.56
N LEU A 80 11.02 6.26 -33.76
CA LEU A 80 10.98 7.41 -32.86
C LEU A 80 11.52 8.71 -33.48
N SER A 81 12.37 8.63 -34.51
CA SER A 81 12.97 9.80 -35.19
C SER A 81 12.02 10.50 -36.19
N GLY A 82 10.73 10.61 -35.86
CA GLY A 82 9.69 11.20 -36.73
C GLY A 82 9.81 12.71 -36.97
N ASN A 83 10.69 13.39 -36.24
CA ASN A 83 11.25 14.70 -36.57
C ASN A 83 12.72 14.73 -36.13
N GLY A 84 13.60 15.32 -36.94
CA GLY A 84 15.05 15.25 -36.72
C GLY A 84 15.53 16.07 -35.52
N GLY A 85 16.09 15.40 -34.52
CA GLY A 85 16.85 15.98 -33.41
C GLY A 85 17.81 14.94 -32.85
N ASP A 86 19.10 15.26 -32.74
CA ASP A 86 20.13 14.32 -32.30
C ASP A 86 20.23 14.28 -30.78
N ILE A 87 19.63 13.27 -30.16
CA ILE A 87 19.58 13.06 -28.71
C ILE A 87 20.94 12.61 -28.14
N SER A 88 21.95 12.35 -28.99
CA SER A 88 23.28 11.91 -28.57
C SER A 88 24.01 12.88 -27.63
N SER A 89 23.81 14.20 -27.80
CA SER A 89 24.50 15.22 -26.98
C SER A 89 24.05 15.26 -25.52
N ASP A 90 22.75 15.12 -25.28
CA ASP A 90 22.14 15.43 -23.98
C ASP A 90 22.33 14.28 -22.98
N LEU A 91 22.53 13.06 -23.48
CA LEU A 91 22.82 11.86 -22.69
C LEU A 91 24.26 11.84 -22.14
N GLN A 92 25.19 12.65 -22.66
CA GLN A 92 26.59 12.66 -22.21
C GLN A 92 26.92 13.69 -21.12
N GLN A 93 26.03 14.65 -20.83
CA GLN A 93 26.31 15.71 -19.84
C GLN A 93 25.83 15.42 -18.41
N ASN A 94 24.96 14.43 -18.21
CA ASN A 94 24.50 14.03 -16.88
C ASN A 94 25.17 12.72 -16.44
N SER A 95 26.12 12.80 -15.50
CA SER A 95 26.72 11.62 -14.86
C SER A 95 25.64 10.85 -14.08
N ILE A 96 25.25 9.68 -14.58
CA ILE A 96 24.14 8.90 -14.02
C ILE A 96 24.58 8.23 -12.70
N ASN A 97 24.30 8.88 -11.58
CA ASN A 97 24.42 8.30 -10.24
C ASN A 97 23.33 7.23 -10.01
N ILE A 98 23.54 6.05 -10.58
CA ILE A 98 22.88 4.82 -10.14
C ILE A 98 23.41 4.52 -8.73
N PRO A 99 22.55 4.30 -7.71
CA PRO A 99 22.99 3.89 -6.38
C PRO A 99 23.68 2.52 -6.42
N THR A 100 25.01 2.51 -6.38
CA THR A 100 25.83 1.32 -6.15
C THR A 100 26.06 1.16 -4.65
N VAL A 101 25.80 -0.03 -4.10
CA VAL A 101 26.17 -0.34 -2.70
C VAL A 101 27.69 -0.27 -2.57
N ASN A 102 28.20 0.55 -1.64
CA ASN A 102 29.57 0.43 -1.21
C ASN A 102 29.69 -0.84 -0.37
N GLY A 103 30.20 -1.93 -0.97
CA GLY A 103 30.18 -3.31 -0.46
C GLY A 103 31.04 -3.57 0.78
N GLY A 104 30.96 -2.73 1.81
CA GLY A 104 31.62 -2.93 3.09
C GLY A 104 30.85 -3.93 3.95
N THR A 105 31.33 -5.17 3.99
CA THR A 105 30.90 -6.18 4.97
C THR A 105 30.91 -5.63 6.40
N VAL A 106 29.97 -6.06 7.24
CA VAL A 106 29.97 -5.70 8.67
C VAL A 106 31.22 -6.28 9.34
N ASN A 107 31.89 -5.49 10.17
CA ASN A 107 33.11 -5.93 10.86
C ASN A 107 32.81 -6.93 12.00
N ARG A 108 32.75 -8.21 11.64
CA ARG A 108 32.53 -9.34 12.55
C ARG A 108 33.75 -9.69 13.43
N ASP A 109 34.92 -9.08 13.18
CA ASP A 109 36.15 -9.33 13.96
C ASP A 109 36.20 -8.52 15.27
N ASP A 110 35.25 -7.58 15.49
CA ASP A 110 35.14 -6.87 16.77
C ASP A 110 34.60 -7.83 17.87
N PRO A 111 35.23 -7.91 19.06
CA PRO A 111 34.84 -8.83 20.13
C PRO A 111 33.37 -8.79 20.54
N TYR A 112 32.64 -7.71 20.27
CA TYR A 112 31.19 -7.63 20.50
C TYR A 112 30.40 -8.77 19.83
N TRP A 113 30.87 -9.26 18.67
CA TRP A 113 30.22 -10.33 17.91
C TRP A 113 30.48 -11.75 18.44
N ASN A 114 31.39 -11.90 19.41
CA ASN A 114 31.56 -13.16 20.11
C ASN A 114 30.27 -13.48 20.90
N ALA A 115 29.89 -14.76 20.94
CA ALA A 115 28.78 -15.25 21.75
C ALA A 115 29.23 -16.07 22.97
N SER A 116 30.51 -16.45 23.05
CA SER A 116 31.07 -17.33 24.09
C SER A 116 31.51 -16.59 25.36
N ASP A 117 31.53 -15.25 25.37
CA ASP A 117 31.80 -14.42 26.53
C ASP A 117 30.53 -13.83 27.18
N ILE A 118 29.34 -14.14 26.64
CA ILE A 118 28.06 -13.69 27.19
C ILE A 118 27.80 -14.44 28.50
N LEU A 119 27.49 -13.68 29.57
CA LEU A 119 27.24 -14.24 30.90
C LEU A 119 25.75 -14.57 31.12
N GLU A 120 25.48 -15.41 32.11
CA GLU A 120 24.13 -15.85 32.46
C GLU A 120 23.16 -14.67 32.74
N PRO A 121 21.86 -14.78 32.41
CA PRO A 121 20.90 -13.70 32.61
C PRO A 121 20.85 -13.18 34.05
N ASN A 122 20.85 -11.85 34.21
CA ASN A 122 20.90 -11.12 35.49
C ASN A 122 22.13 -11.39 36.39
N SER A 123 23.19 -12.04 35.90
CA SER A 123 24.41 -12.30 36.68
C SER A 123 25.26 -11.05 36.94
N VAL A 124 25.27 -10.07 36.03
CA VAL A 124 26.10 -8.87 36.13
C VAL A 124 25.38 -7.78 36.92
N ASN A 125 26.03 -7.34 38.00
CA ASN A 125 25.48 -6.38 38.97
C ASN A 125 26.34 -5.09 39.07
N ASP A 126 26.97 -4.70 37.96
CA ASP A 126 27.80 -3.50 37.83
C ASP A 126 27.23 -2.54 36.77
N GLU A 127 26.86 -1.34 37.20
CA GLU A 127 26.39 -0.26 36.34
C GLU A 127 27.50 0.26 35.40
N THR A 128 28.78 0.14 35.77
CA THR A 128 29.91 0.57 34.94
C THR A 128 30.04 -0.31 33.69
N ALA A 129 30.01 -1.63 33.87
CA ALA A 129 29.94 -2.61 32.78
C ALA A 129 28.69 -2.43 31.91
N ALA A 130 27.54 -2.11 32.52
CA ALA A 130 26.29 -1.83 31.81
C ALA A 130 26.38 -0.58 30.92
N LEU A 131 26.96 0.51 31.44
CA LEU A 131 27.22 1.74 30.69
C LEU A 131 28.25 1.52 29.57
N LYS A 132 29.30 0.72 29.82
CA LYS A 132 30.27 0.35 28.78
C LYS A 132 29.61 -0.45 27.65
N PHE A 133 28.79 -1.45 27.99
CA PHE A 133 28.04 -2.24 27.00
C PHE A 133 27.18 -1.37 26.09
N LEU A 134 26.55 -0.31 26.61
CA LEU A 134 25.76 0.61 25.79
C LEU A 134 26.61 1.45 24.82
N VAL A 135 27.83 1.84 25.21
CA VAL A 135 28.78 2.52 24.31
C VAL A 135 29.30 1.56 23.22
N ASP A 136 29.62 0.32 23.61
CA ASP A 136 30.06 -0.72 22.68
C ASP A 136 28.91 -1.11 21.70
N TYR A 137 27.66 -1.16 22.19
CA TYR A 137 26.45 -1.34 21.38
C TYR A 137 26.24 -0.19 20.39
N ASP A 138 26.21 1.07 20.83
CA ASP A 138 25.93 2.23 19.97
C ASP A 138 26.94 2.31 18.81
N LYS A 139 28.22 2.02 19.08
CA LYS A 139 29.29 1.92 18.06
C LYS A 139 28.95 0.87 16.98
N GLN A 140 28.64 -0.36 17.39
CA GLN A 140 28.33 -1.45 16.46
C GLN A 140 27.00 -1.22 15.72
N ALA A 141 26.02 -0.66 16.42
CA ALA A 141 24.70 -0.39 15.90
C ALA A 141 24.72 0.74 14.84
N GLU A 142 25.55 1.77 15.01
CA GLU A 142 25.73 2.80 13.96
C GLU A 142 26.33 2.19 12.67
N GLU A 143 27.28 1.25 12.77
CA GLU A 143 27.83 0.55 11.59
C GLU A 143 26.77 -0.37 10.94
N VAL A 144 26.14 -1.26 11.71
CA VAL A 144 25.18 -2.26 11.22
C VAL A 144 23.96 -1.59 10.57
N PHE A 145 23.36 -0.61 11.25
CA PHE A 145 22.16 0.05 10.74
C PHE A 145 22.47 1.03 9.60
N SER A 146 23.65 1.68 9.56
CA SER A 146 24.03 2.48 8.38
C SER A 146 24.21 1.62 7.13
N LYS A 147 24.82 0.44 7.25
CA LYS A 147 24.98 -0.51 6.12
C LYS A 147 23.64 -1.12 5.69
N SER A 148 22.77 -1.44 6.64
CA SER A 148 21.39 -1.88 6.35
C SER A 148 20.58 -0.79 5.63
N ALA A 149 20.72 0.47 6.05
CA ALA A 149 20.09 1.60 5.39
C ALA A 149 20.60 1.84 3.97
N GLU A 150 21.91 1.64 3.70
CA GLU A 150 22.47 1.73 2.36
C GLU A 150 21.95 0.61 1.44
N ALA A 151 21.98 -0.65 1.88
CA ALA A 151 21.43 -1.78 1.11
C ALA A 151 19.91 -1.63 0.85
N GLY A 152 19.16 -1.23 1.89
CA GLY A 152 17.73 -0.95 1.79
C GLY A 152 17.42 0.20 0.85
N TRP A 153 18.19 1.30 0.91
CA TRP A 153 18.06 2.41 -0.03
C TRP A 153 18.33 1.95 -1.47
N CYS A 154 19.40 1.22 -1.73
CA CYS A 154 19.76 0.75 -3.06
C CYS A 154 18.69 -0.18 -3.65
N PHE A 155 18.20 -1.17 -2.91
CA PHE A 155 17.09 -2.02 -3.38
C PHE A 155 15.82 -1.22 -3.65
N LEU A 156 15.44 -0.29 -2.77
CA LEU A 156 14.19 0.46 -2.88
C LEU A 156 14.23 1.58 -3.93
N THR A 157 15.41 1.97 -4.40
CA THR A 157 15.61 2.99 -5.46
C THR A 157 16.14 2.44 -6.78
N ASN A 158 16.52 1.15 -6.80
CA ASN A 158 17.01 0.42 -7.96
C ASN A 158 16.72 -1.10 -7.76
N MET A 159 15.52 -1.54 -8.13
CA MET A 159 15.03 -2.89 -7.86
C MET A 159 15.63 -3.92 -8.82
N THR A 160 16.69 -4.61 -8.39
CA THR A 160 17.37 -5.66 -9.18
C THR A 160 17.50 -6.96 -8.37
N ALA A 161 17.88 -8.06 -9.05
CA ALA A 161 18.21 -9.31 -8.36
C ALA A 161 19.42 -9.16 -7.41
N ASN A 162 20.42 -8.37 -7.79
CA ASN A 162 21.62 -8.13 -6.99
C ASN A 162 21.28 -7.32 -5.74
N THR A 163 20.62 -6.16 -5.89
CA THR A 163 20.24 -5.32 -4.75
C THR A 163 19.26 -6.02 -3.80
N ARG A 164 18.39 -6.92 -4.30
CA ARG A 164 17.57 -7.80 -3.46
C ARG A 164 18.42 -8.80 -2.66
N LYS A 165 19.42 -9.43 -3.28
CA LYS A 165 20.34 -10.35 -2.60
C LYS A 165 21.15 -9.62 -1.52
N GLU A 166 21.72 -8.46 -1.86
CA GLU A 166 22.50 -7.61 -0.95
C GLU A 166 21.68 -7.20 0.28
N LEU A 167 20.40 -6.82 0.09
CA LEU A 167 19.48 -6.55 1.19
C LEU A 167 19.23 -7.79 2.05
N ALA A 168 18.88 -8.93 1.44
CA ALA A 168 18.63 -10.19 2.16
C ALA A 168 19.88 -10.74 2.91
N GLU A 169 21.08 -10.37 2.47
CA GLU A 169 22.36 -10.70 3.11
C GLU A 169 22.65 -9.74 4.28
N MET A 170 22.30 -8.46 4.14
CA MET A 170 22.36 -7.47 5.23
C MET A 170 21.29 -7.70 6.31
N ASP A 171 20.09 -8.14 5.96
CA ASP A 171 19.02 -8.45 6.91
C ASP A 171 19.43 -9.58 7.89
N LYS A 172 20.20 -10.57 7.40
CA LYS A 172 20.80 -11.61 8.27
C LYS A 172 21.79 -11.01 9.26
N ASN A 173 22.66 -10.10 8.83
CA ASN A 173 23.60 -9.41 9.70
C ASN A 173 22.87 -8.59 10.80
N VAL A 174 21.76 -7.93 10.45
CA VAL A 174 20.91 -7.19 11.39
C VAL A 174 20.23 -8.11 12.40
N VAL A 175 19.69 -9.25 11.96
CA VAL A 175 19.06 -10.26 12.82
C VAL A 175 20.07 -10.83 13.82
N GLU A 176 21.26 -11.21 13.36
CA GLU A 176 22.32 -11.76 14.19
C GLU A 176 22.83 -10.72 15.21
N PHE A 177 23.02 -9.46 14.78
CA PHE A 177 23.38 -8.35 15.65
C PHE A 177 22.37 -8.13 16.79
N LEU A 178 21.07 -8.11 16.46
CA LEU A 178 20.00 -7.91 17.43
C LEU A 178 19.91 -9.08 18.42
N HIS A 179 20.10 -10.32 17.96
CA HIS A 179 20.10 -11.51 18.82
C HIS A 179 21.28 -11.52 19.81
N ILE A 180 22.50 -11.23 19.35
CA ILE A 180 23.69 -11.10 20.20
C ILE A 180 23.53 -9.94 21.18
N SER A 181 23.05 -8.78 20.71
CA SER A 181 22.80 -7.60 21.55
C SER A 181 21.77 -7.87 22.65
N ALA A 182 20.70 -8.60 22.34
CA ALA A 182 19.67 -8.95 23.33
C ALA A 182 20.19 -9.93 24.39
N LYS A 183 20.97 -10.94 23.98
CA LYS A 183 21.63 -11.86 24.91
C LYS A 183 22.65 -11.13 25.81
N ARG A 184 23.48 -10.25 25.25
CA ARG A 184 24.39 -9.38 26.02
C ARG A 184 23.64 -8.42 26.95
N ALA A 185 22.48 -7.90 26.56
CA ALA A 185 21.67 -7.06 27.43
C ALA A 185 21.04 -7.84 28.60
N LYS A 186 20.60 -9.10 28.37
CA LYS A 186 19.99 -9.96 29.39
C LYS A 186 20.92 -10.30 30.56
N GLN A 187 22.24 -10.25 30.40
CA GLN A 187 23.19 -10.57 31.49
C GLN A 187 23.15 -9.54 32.64
N PHE A 188 22.67 -8.31 32.40
CA PHE A 188 22.67 -7.23 33.39
C PHE A 188 21.41 -7.25 34.27
N ASN A 189 21.59 -7.30 35.59
CA ASN A 189 20.49 -7.14 36.54
C ASN A 189 19.98 -5.69 36.51
N LEU A 190 18.79 -5.47 35.94
CA LEU A 190 18.15 -4.15 35.85
C LEU A 190 17.98 -3.45 37.20
N ASN A 191 18.00 -4.16 38.34
CA ASN A 191 17.90 -3.54 39.67
C ASN A 191 19.23 -2.96 40.19
N SER A 192 20.36 -3.32 39.58
CA SER A 192 21.69 -2.77 39.91
C SER A 192 22.02 -1.45 39.20
N ILE A 193 21.20 -1.04 38.22
CA ILE A 193 21.44 0.15 37.37
C ILE A 193 20.58 1.31 37.87
N HIS A 194 21.23 2.37 38.34
CA HIS A 194 20.58 3.59 38.86
C HIS A 194 20.27 4.62 37.76
N ASN A 195 21.08 4.70 36.70
CA ASN A 195 20.82 5.55 35.54
C ASN A 195 19.56 5.09 34.79
N LYS A 196 18.48 5.86 34.94
CA LYS A 196 17.17 5.59 34.33
C LYS A 196 17.24 5.38 32.80
N LYS A 197 18.08 6.14 32.08
CA LYS A 197 18.22 6.00 30.63
C LYS A 197 19.01 4.75 30.26
N ALA A 198 20.07 4.40 30.99
CA ALA A 198 20.78 3.14 30.79
C ALA A 198 19.87 1.92 31.07
N LYS A 199 19.13 1.95 32.18
CA LYS A 199 18.14 0.92 32.55
C LYS A 199 17.05 0.74 31.50
N LYS A 200 16.53 1.83 30.92
CA LYS A 200 15.55 1.78 29.82
C LYS A 200 16.15 1.19 28.53
N GLN A 201 17.35 1.59 28.14
CA GLN A 201 18.02 1.04 26.95
C GLN A 201 18.26 -0.47 27.10
N ILE A 202 18.86 -0.92 28.22
CA ILE A 202 19.15 -2.35 28.44
C ILE A 202 17.87 -3.18 28.50
N LYS A 203 16.81 -2.67 29.13
CA LYS A 203 15.47 -3.30 29.13
C LYS A 203 14.89 -3.43 27.72
N ASN A 204 14.99 -2.40 26.88
CA ASN A 204 14.53 -2.46 25.49
C ASN A 204 15.36 -3.45 24.67
N LEU A 205 16.69 -3.39 24.78
CA LEU A 205 17.62 -4.27 24.05
C LEU A 205 17.45 -5.74 24.45
N SER A 206 17.12 -6.05 25.70
CA SER A 206 16.93 -7.43 26.19
C SER A 206 15.72 -8.19 25.60
N GLN A 207 14.93 -7.59 24.71
CA GLN A 207 13.80 -8.23 24.05
C GLN A 207 14.29 -8.98 22.79
N GLU A 208 14.24 -10.32 22.80
CA GLU A 208 14.67 -11.13 21.63
C GLU A 208 13.61 -11.20 20.51
N GLY A 209 12.42 -10.63 20.73
CA GLY A 209 11.32 -10.66 19.77
C GLY A 209 10.93 -12.11 19.45
N ILE A 210 10.92 -12.47 18.17
CA ILE A 210 10.57 -13.83 17.72
C ILE A 210 11.69 -14.86 17.94
N TYR A 211 12.96 -14.43 18.05
CA TYR A 211 14.11 -15.34 18.21
C TYR A 211 14.22 -15.94 19.62
N VAL A 212 13.28 -15.60 20.50
CA VAL A 212 13.06 -16.33 21.75
C VAL A 212 12.47 -17.73 21.50
N LEU A 213 11.86 -17.97 20.34
CA LEU A 213 11.40 -19.31 19.94
C LEU A 213 12.59 -20.24 19.68
N PRO A 214 12.52 -21.52 20.11
CA PRO A 214 13.42 -22.55 19.64
C PRO A 214 13.42 -22.63 18.10
N GLU A 215 14.59 -22.87 17.50
CA GLU A 215 14.84 -22.91 16.05
C GLU A 215 13.70 -23.54 15.22
N LYS A 216 13.30 -24.78 15.54
CA LYS A 216 12.19 -25.47 14.85
C LYS A 216 10.83 -24.74 14.92
N LYS A 217 10.54 -24.02 16.02
CA LYS A 217 9.31 -23.22 16.14
C LYS A 217 9.42 -21.87 15.44
N LEU A 218 10.62 -21.30 15.37
CA LEU A 218 10.91 -20.12 14.56
C LEU A 218 10.74 -20.44 13.07
N GLU A 219 11.29 -21.57 12.59
CA GLU A 219 11.05 -22.10 11.23
C GLU A 219 9.55 -22.30 10.97
N GLN A 220 8.83 -22.91 11.92
CA GLN A 220 7.37 -23.09 11.82
C GLN A 220 6.65 -21.74 11.70
N PHE A 221 6.98 -20.75 12.53
CA PHE A 221 6.39 -19.41 12.48
C PHE A 221 6.62 -18.74 11.11
N ILE A 222 7.85 -18.81 10.61
CA ILE A 222 8.24 -18.26 9.31
C ILE A 222 7.45 -18.95 8.17
N SER A 223 7.32 -20.27 8.22
CA SER A 223 6.58 -21.07 7.24
C SER A 223 5.07 -20.79 7.26
N VAL A 224 4.48 -20.71 8.45
CA VAL A 224 3.05 -20.42 8.64
C VAL A 224 2.69 -19.03 8.11
N GLN A 225 3.45 -17.99 8.46
CA GLN A 225 3.19 -16.64 7.91
C GLN A 225 3.51 -16.57 6.40
N ALA A 226 4.49 -17.33 5.88
CA ALA A 226 4.75 -17.39 4.43
C ALA A 226 3.55 -17.95 3.66
N LYS A 227 2.91 -19.00 4.20
CA LYS A 227 1.67 -19.58 3.65
C LYS A 227 0.49 -18.60 3.74
N ILE A 228 0.33 -17.86 4.84
CA ILE A 228 -0.68 -16.79 4.95
C ILE A 228 -0.46 -15.72 3.87
N ASN A 229 0.79 -15.29 3.70
CA ASN A 229 1.16 -14.26 2.74
C ASN A 229 0.93 -14.73 1.30
N GLN A 230 1.22 -16.00 1.00
CA GLN A 230 0.92 -16.61 -0.29
C GLN A 230 -0.59 -16.65 -0.56
N VAL A 231 -1.41 -17.10 0.38
CA VAL A 231 -2.88 -17.15 0.20
C VAL A 231 -3.48 -15.77 -0.12
N PHE A 232 -2.94 -14.70 0.45
CA PHE A 232 -3.40 -13.33 0.14
C PHE A 232 -2.86 -12.83 -1.21
N ALA A 233 -1.65 -13.21 -1.61
CA ALA A 233 -1.00 -12.77 -2.85
C ALA A 233 -1.50 -13.52 -4.11
N ASP A 234 -1.73 -14.83 -3.98
CA ASP A 234 -2.31 -15.69 -5.04
C ASP A 234 -3.85 -15.50 -5.16
N GLY A 235 -4.45 -14.75 -4.22
CA GLY A 235 -5.88 -14.47 -4.14
C GLY A 235 -6.41 -13.73 -5.36
N THR A 236 -7.30 -14.40 -6.11
CA THR A 236 -7.94 -13.85 -7.32
C THR A 236 -9.44 -14.18 -7.32
N VAL A 237 -10.21 -13.32 -8.01
CA VAL A 237 -11.66 -13.45 -8.19
C VAL A 237 -11.98 -13.49 -9.69
N CYS A 238 -12.94 -14.31 -10.08
CA CYS A 238 -13.44 -14.41 -11.45
C CYS A 238 -14.39 -13.25 -11.76
N GLU A 239 -14.52 -12.83 -13.02
CA GLU A 239 -15.57 -11.88 -13.40
C GLU A 239 -16.97 -12.52 -13.23
N PRO A 240 -18.02 -11.78 -12.82
CA PRO A 240 -19.37 -12.33 -12.60
C PRO A 240 -20.02 -13.03 -13.81
N SER A 241 -19.41 -12.90 -14.99
CA SER A 241 -19.85 -13.42 -16.29
C SER A 241 -18.84 -14.38 -16.94
N ARG A 242 -17.69 -14.66 -16.31
CA ARG A 242 -16.64 -15.54 -16.87
C ARG A 242 -16.37 -16.74 -15.95
N PRO A 243 -16.20 -17.96 -16.50
CA PRO A 243 -15.69 -19.10 -15.73
C PRO A 243 -14.20 -18.90 -15.38
N PRO A 244 -13.62 -19.76 -14.52
CA PRO A 244 -12.18 -19.81 -14.31
C PRO A 244 -11.39 -19.97 -15.62
N PRO A 245 -10.12 -19.49 -15.69
CA PRO A 245 -9.29 -18.99 -14.59
C PRO A 245 -9.74 -17.63 -14.03
N CYS A 246 -9.70 -17.49 -12.71
CA CYS A 246 -9.93 -16.22 -12.04
C CYS A 246 -8.68 -15.33 -12.15
N THR A 247 -8.87 -14.05 -12.45
CA THR A 247 -7.77 -13.15 -12.84
C THR A 247 -7.81 -11.76 -12.20
N MET A 248 -8.85 -11.40 -11.44
CA MET A 248 -8.91 -10.09 -10.76
C MET A 248 -8.27 -10.19 -9.36
N PRO A 249 -7.08 -9.59 -9.13
CA PRO A 249 -6.51 -9.44 -7.79
C PRO A 249 -7.21 -8.33 -7.00
N LEU A 250 -6.98 -8.28 -5.68
CA LEU A 250 -7.48 -7.19 -4.83
C LEU A 250 -7.09 -5.80 -5.35
N GLU A 251 -5.82 -5.64 -5.75
CA GLU A 251 -5.25 -4.40 -6.30
C GLU A 251 -4.72 -4.66 -7.72
N PRO A 252 -5.12 -3.88 -8.75
CA PRO A 252 -6.01 -2.73 -8.67
C PRO A 252 -7.51 -3.08 -8.76
N ASP A 253 -7.88 -4.26 -9.23
CA ASP A 253 -9.19 -4.48 -9.84
C ASP A 253 -10.37 -4.54 -8.88
N LEU A 254 -10.29 -5.34 -7.81
CA LEU A 254 -11.42 -5.42 -6.87
C LEU A 254 -11.59 -4.12 -6.08
N GLN A 255 -10.50 -3.44 -5.70
CA GLN A 255 -10.59 -2.11 -5.10
C GLN A 255 -11.22 -1.08 -6.06
N ARG A 256 -10.85 -1.09 -7.36
CA ARG A 256 -11.47 -0.25 -8.38
C ARG A 256 -12.97 -0.51 -8.48
N ILE A 257 -13.39 -1.78 -8.55
CA ILE A 257 -14.82 -2.15 -8.60
C ILE A 257 -15.56 -1.67 -7.35
N MET A 258 -15.02 -1.93 -6.15
CA MET A 258 -15.62 -1.48 -4.89
C MET A 258 -15.73 0.05 -4.78
N ALA A 259 -14.78 0.79 -5.36
CA ALA A 259 -14.79 2.25 -5.37
C ALA A 259 -15.77 2.85 -6.39
N THR A 260 -15.76 2.36 -7.63
CA THR A 260 -16.46 3.01 -8.76
C THR A 260 -17.79 2.37 -9.15
N SER A 261 -18.04 1.11 -8.80
CA SER A 261 -19.32 0.47 -9.16
C SER A 261 -20.47 1.01 -8.33
N ARG A 262 -21.66 0.94 -8.92
CA ARG A 262 -22.97 1.25 -8.31
C ARG A 262 -23.99 0.14 -8.60
N ASP A 263 -23.56 -1.01 -9.14
CA ASP A 263 -24.39 -2.21 -9.20
C ASP A 263 -24.25 -2.99 -7.90
N VAL A 264 -25.34 -3.01 -7.11
CA VAL A 264 -25.46 -3.81 -5.88
C VAL A 264 -25.13 -5.30 -6.11
N ASN A 265 -25.39 -5.83 -7.30
CA ASN A 265 -25.08 -7.23 -7.65
C ASN A 265 -23.58 -7.46 -7.81
N GLU A 266 -22.89 -6.54 -8.49
CA GLU A 266 -21.44 -6.60 -8.69
C GLU A 266 -20.70 -6.41 -7.37
N LEU A 267 -21.06 -5.36 -6.61
CA LEU A 267 -20.50 -5.07 -5.29
C LEU A 267 -20.69 -6.24 -4.32
N TYR A 268 -21.87 -6.86 -4.26
CA TYR A 268 -22.12 -8.05 -3.44
C TYR A 268 -21.24 -9.22 -3.89
N TYR A 269 -21.16 -9.47 -5.20
CA TYR A 269 -20.38 -10.57 -5.77
C TYR A 269 -18.91 -10.44 -5.41
N VAL A 270 -18.25 -9.32 -5.71
CA VAL A 270 -16.80 -9.18 -5.47
C VAL A 270 -16.48 -9.16 -3.97
N TRP A 271 -17.35 -8.57 -3.15
CA TRP A 271 -17.20 -8.55 -1.69
C TRP A 271 -17.21 -9.95 -1.08
N LEU A 272 -18.09 -10.84 -1.56
CA LEU A 272 -18.23 -12.21 -1.09
C LEU A 272 -17.18 -13.14 -1.70
N ALA A 273 -16.93 -13.02 -3.01
CA ALA A 273 -15.96 -13.83 -3.73
C ALA A 273 -14.53 -13.63 -3.18
N TRP A 274 -14.14 -12.39 -2.88
CA TRP A 274 -12.85 -12.10 -2.25
C TRP A 274 -12.69 -12.81 -0.89
N ARG A 275 -13.73 -12.73 -0.03
CA ARG A 275 -13.73 -13.40 1.28
C ARG A 275 -13.63 -14.91 1.18
N ASN A 276 -14.32 -15.50 0.22
CA ASN A 276 -14.26 -16.94 -0.02
C ASN A 276 -12.92 -17.38 -0.63
N ALA A 277 -12.26 -16.53 -1.43
CA ALA A 277 -10.97 -16.82 -2.04
C ALA A 277 -9.81 -16.85 -1.03
N VAL A 278 -9.75 -15.90 -0.08
CA VAL A 278 -8.61 -15.79 0.86
C VAL A 278 -8.91 -16.20 2.30
N GLY A 279 -10.16 -16.08 2.77
CA GLY A 279 -10.53 -16.32 4.17
C GLY A 279 -10.40 -17.78 4.60
N PRO A 280 -11.28 -18.68 4.12
CA PRO A 280 -11.27 -20.10 4.50
C PRO A 280 -9.91 -20.81 4.29
N PRO A 281 -9.15 -20.60 3.19
CA PRO A 281 -7.83 -21.22 3.02
C PRO A 281 -6.76 -20.72 4.00
N MET A 282 -6.87 -19.47 4.46
CA MET A 282 -5.94 -18.87 5.43
C MET A 282 -6.24 -19.30 6.88
N LYS A 283 -7.53 -19.51 7.20
CA LYS A 283 -8.05 -19.66 8.57
C LYS A 283 -7.19 -20.53 9.49
N GLN A 284 -6.85 -21.75 9.05
CA GLN A 284 -6.10 -22.70 9.88
C GLN A 284 -4.69 -22.20 10.21
N SER A 285 -3.97 -21.65 9.23
CA SER A 285 -2.62 -21.13 9.47
C SER A 285 -2.63 -19.79 10.20
N TYR A 286 -3.72 -19.02 10.12
CA TYR A 286 -3.91 -17.87 11.01
C TYR A 286 -4.01 -18.29 12.49
N LEU A 287 -4.68 -19.40 12.80
CA LEU A 287 -4.75 -19.93 14.17
C LEU A 287 -3.38 -20.47 14.64
N GLU A 288 -2.65 -21.19 13.79
CA GLU A 288 -1.27 -21.63 14.07
C GLU A 288 -0.33 -20.45 14.36
N MET A 289 -0.51 -19.33 13.64
CA MET A 289 0.22 -18.08 13.85
C MET A 289 -0.16 -17.42 15.20
N VAL A 290 -1.44 -17.42 15.56
CA VAL A 290 -1.93 -16.91 16.86
C VAL A 290 -1.33 -17.70 18.03
N ASP A 291 -1.28 -19.03 17.95
CA ASP A 291 -0.68 -19.88 18.99
C ASP A 291 0.83 -19.62 19.15
N LEU A 292 1.57 -19.55 18.04
CA LEU A 292 3.01 -19.25 18.06
C LEU A 292 3.31 -17.83 18.57
N PHE A 293 2.47 -16.84 18.23
CA PHE A 293 2.60 -15.47 18.74
C PHE A 293 2.23 -15.36 20.23
N ASN A 294 1.29 -16.18 20.71
CA ASN A 294 1.01 -16.37 22.13
C ASN A 294 2.16 -17.07 22.89
N GLU A 295 2.92 -17.94 22.24
CA GLU A 295 4.15 -18.52 22.82
C GLU A 295 5.30 -17.50 22.86
N ILE A 296 5.51 -16.73 21.78
CA ILE A 296 6.47 -15.61 21.75
C ILE A 296 6.23 -14.62 22.90
N ALA A 297 4.96 -14.30 23.18
CA ALA A 297 4.59 -13.46 24.31
C ALA A 297 5.04 -14.07 25.65
N LYS A 298 4.67 -15.33 25.92
CA LYS A 298 4.98 -16.03 27.18
C LYS A 298 6.47 -16.18 27.41
N LEU A 299 7.24 -16.46 26.36
CA LEU A 299 8.70 -16.55 26.42
C LEU A 299 9.41 -15.20 26.64
N ASN A 300 8.78 -14.08 26.26
CA ASN A 300 9.22 -12.72 26.63
C ASN A 300 8.59 -12.22 27.96
N GLY A 301 7.91 -13.09 28.73
CA GLY A 301 7.35 -12.77 30.05
C GLY A 301 5.96 -12.09 30.04
N LEU A 302 5.25 -12.14 28.91
CA LEU A 302 3.93 -11.52 28.70
C LEU A 302 2.81 -12.58 28.67
N LYS A 303 1.56 -12.19 28.91
CA LYS A 303 0.44 -13.14 29.02
C LYS A 303 0.02 -13.73 27.67
N HIS A 304 -0.05 -12.91 26.63
CA HIS A 304 -0.55 -13.25 25.29
C HIS A 304 -0.03 -12.27 24.21
N GLY A 305 -0.15 -12.65 22.93
CA GLY A 305 0.37 -11.90 21.77
C GLY A 305 -0.09 -10.44 21.72
N GLY A 306 -1.33 -10.18 22.14
CA GLY A 306 -1.87 -8.81 22.26
C GLY A 306 -1.09 -7.90 23.21
N GLU A 307 -0.56 -8.41 24.33
CA GLU A 307 0.24 -7.60 25.26
C GLU A 307 1.57 -7.14 24.66
N ILE A 308 2.12 -7.89 23.70
CA ILE A 308 3.33 -7.46 23.00
C ILE A 308 3.04 -6.07 22.37
N TRP A 309 1.99 -5.93 21.55
CA TRP A 309 1.65 -4.64 20.93
C TRP A 309 1.26 -3.57 21.97
N GLN A 310 0.49 -3.94 23.00
CA GLN A 310 0.00 -2.99 24.00
C GLN A 310 1.14 -2.34 24.79
N ASN A 311 2.21 -3.08 25.09
CA ASN A 311 3.38 -2.57 25.81
C ASN A 311 4.13 -1.44 25.08
N THR A 312 3.88 -1.20 23.78
CA THR A 312 4.39 0.00 23.07
C THR A 312 3.78 1.32 23.59
N TYR A 313 2.70 1.25 24.37
CA TYR A 313 2.11 2.38 25.10
C TYR A 313 2.52 2.44 26.57
N GLY A 314 3.35 1.51 27.04
CA GLY A 314 3.83 1.44 28.42
C GLY A 314 3.15 0.35 29.26
N GLU A 315 3.88 -0.11 30.28
CA GLU A 315 3.44 -1.21 31.13
C GLU A 315 2.23 -0.81 31.97
N ASN A 316 1.21 -1.68 31.99
CA ASN A 316 -0.08 -1.50 32.67
C ASN A 316 -1.06 -0.51 32.01
N VAL A 317 -0.81 -0.04 30.78
CA VAL A 317 -1.83 0.71 30.02
C VAL A 317 -2.92 -0.25 29.52
N ASN A 318 -4.13 -0.15 30.06
CA ASN A 318 -5.29 -0.86 29.52
C ASN A 318 -5.74 -0.20 28.21
N LEU A 319 -5.18 -0.69 27.10
CA LEU A 319 -5.40 -0.13 25.78
C LEU A 319 -6.83 -0.39 25.26
N ILE A 320 -7.52 -1.42 25.74
CA ILE A 320 -8.92 -1.70 25.40
C ILE A 320 -9.84 -0.60 25.95
N ASN A 321 -9.74 -0.30 27.25
CA ASN A 321 -10.54 0.75 27.88
C ASN A 321 -10.23 2.14 27.29
N LEU A 322 -8.98 2.38 26.87
CA LEU A 322 -8.59 3.61 26.19
C LEU A 322 -9.19 3.71 24.78
N LEU A 323 -9.22 2.63 23.99
CA LEU A 323 -9.92 2.61 22.71
C LEU A 323 -11.44 2.78 22.86
N GLU A 324 -12.05 2.25 23.94
CA GLU A 324 -13.47 2.47 24.22
C GLU A 324 -13.76 3.92 24.67
N LYS A 325 -12.93 4.54 25.53
CA LYS A 325 -12.99 5.99 25.82
C LYS A 325 -12.93 6.83 24.54
N ILE A 326 -11.98 6.52 23.66
CA ILE A 326 -11.80 7.21 22.36
C ILE A 326 -13.02 7.05 21.46
N TYR A 327 -13.57 5.82 21.37
CA TYR A 327 -14.79 5.55 20.62
C TYR A 327 -15.97 6.37 21.16
N ASP A 328 -16.25 6.31 22.46
CA ASP A 328 -17.39 7.01 23.06
C ASP A 328 -17.28 8.55 22.97
N GLU A 329 -16.07 9.12 23.01
CA GLU A 329 -15.86 10.57 22.81
C GLU A 329 -16.09 11.04 21.36
N VAL A 330 -15.80 10.20 20.35
CA VAL A 330 -15.97 10.52 18.92
C VAL A 330 -17.34 10.08 18.38
N ARG A 331 -17.98 9.10 19.03
CA ARG A 331 -19.25 8.51 18.65
C ARG A 331 -20.37 9.52 18.33
N PRO A 332 -20.57 10.65 19.05
CA PRO A 332 -21.62 11.60 18.72
C PRO A 332 -21.52 12.20 17.31
N LEU A 333 -20.31 12.31 16.75
CA LEU A 333 -20.10 12.68 15.35
C LEU A 333 -20.23 11.47 14.41
N TYR A 334 -19.72 10.30 14.80
CA TYR A 334 -19.85 9.08 13.99
C TYR A 334 -21.31 8.67 13.76
N ASP A 335 -22.15 8.64 14.79
CA ASP A 335 -23.56 8.23 14.70
C ASP A 335 -24.37 9.20 13.81
N GLN A 336 -23.97 10.48 13.74
CA GLN A 336 -24.52 11.49 12.84
C GLN A 336 -24.03 11.31 11.38
N LEU A 337 -22.74 11.01 11.19
CA LEU A 337 -22.15 10.72 9.88
C LEU A 337 -22.73 9.43 9.28
N HIS A 338 -22.92 8.40 10.10
CA HIS A 338 -23.53 7.12 9.74
C HIS A 338 -24.98 7.30 9.28
N ALA A 339 -25.82 7.99 10.07
CA ALA A 339 -27.20 8.27 9.70
C ALA A 339 -27.30 9.04 8.37
N TYR A 340 -26.44 10.04 8.17
CA TYR A 340 -26.36 10.80 6.92
C TYR A 340 -25.94 9.92 5.72
N ILE A 341 -24.88 9.12 5.87
CA ILE A 341 -24.44 8.18 4.82
C ILE A 341 -25.52 7.13 4.51
N ARG A 342 -26.21 6.60 5.53
CA ARG A 342 -27.32 5.66 5.34
C ARG A 342 -28.48 6.33 4.57
N ASN A 343 -28.78 7.60 4.81
CA ASN A 343 -29.75 8.36 4.03
C ASN A 343 -29.32 8.49 2.55
N GLN A 344 -28.08 8.92 2.28
CA GLN A 344 -27.58 9.08 0.91
C GLN A 344 -27.54 7.75 0.14
N LEU A 345 -27.04 6.69 0.78
CA LEU A 345 -27.07 5.34 0.21
C LEU A 345 -28.52 4.81 0.05
N ARG A 346 -29.49 5.17 0.91
CA ARG A 346 -30.90 4.77 0.73
C ARG A 346 -31.54 5.39 -0.51
N LYS A 347 -31.10 6.56 -0.96
CA LYS A 347 -31.58 7.18 -2.22
C LYS A 347 -31.12 6.39 -3.45
N GLN A 348 -30.02 5.64 -3.35
CA GLN A 348 -29.52 4.75 -4.41
C GLN A 348 -30.07 3.31 -4.26
N TYR A 349 -30.03 2.75 -3.05
CA TYR A 349 -30.24 1.31 -2.78
C TYR A 349 -31.46 1.03 -1.88
N ALA A 350 -32.56 1.77 -2.06
CA ALA A 350 -33.73 1.77 -1.17
C ALA A 350 -34.23 0.37 -0.76
N SER A 351 -34.26 -0.60 -1.69
CA SER A 351 -34.72 -1.97 -1.43
C SER A 351 -33.81 -2.80 -0.52
N PHE A 352 -32.57 -2.37 -0.29
CA PHE A 352 -31.54 -3.14 0.42
C PHE A 352 -31.25 -2.61 1.84
N MET A 353 -31.89 -1.51 2.27
CA MET A 353 -31.54 -0.85 3.53
C MET A 353 -32.74 -0.32 4.32
N HIS A 354 -32.66 -0.50 5.64
CA HIS A 354 -33.62 0.01 6.62
C HIS A 354 -33.32 1.49 6.92
N GLN A 355 -34.36 2.27 7.27
CA GLN A 355 -34.21 3.71 7.60
C GLN A 355 -33.36 3.94 8.86
N ASP A 356 -33.38 2.97 9.77
CA ASP A 356 -32.86 2.99 11.12
C ASP A 356 -31.90 1.81 11.41
N GLY A 357 -31.54 1.00 10.42
CA GLY A 357 -30.71 -0.20 10.60
C GLY A 357 -29.22 -0.04 10.27
N GLN A 358 -28.51 -1.15 10.28
CA GLN A 358 -27.10 -1.23 9.90
C GLN A 358 -26.90 -1.14 8.38
N ILE A 359 -25.77 -0.57 7.94
CA ILE A 359 -25.41 -0.48 6.51
C ILE A 359 -24.82 -1.83 6.03
N PRO A 360 -25.22 -2.39 4.88
CA PRO A 360 -24.58 -3.57 4.30
C PRO A 360 -23.12 -3.30 3.89
N ALA A 361 -22.17 -4.11 4.37
CA ALA A 361 -20.73 -3.84 4.26
C ALA A 361 -20.17 -3.59 2.84
N HIS A 362 -20.82 -4.13 1.80
CA HIS A 362 -20.43 -3.98 0.39
C HIS A 362 -20.77 -2.61 -0.22
N LEU A 363 -21.58 -1.77 0.43
CA LEU A 363 -22.03 -0.47 -0.09
C LEU A 363 -21.17 0.72 0.37
N LEU A 364 -20.02 0.46 1.00
CA LEU A 364 -19.20 1.47 1.69
C LEU A 364 -18.02 2.02 0.86
N GLY A 365 -17.97 1.70 -0.44
CA GLY A 365 -16.91 2.19 -1.34
C GLY A 365 -15.54 1.51 -1.18
N ASP A 366 -15.42 0.50 -0.33
CA ASP A 366 -14.18 -0.20 0.01
C ASP A 366 -14.44 -1.68 0.29
N MET A 367 -13.47 -2.56 -0.03
CA MET A 367 -13.55 -4.01 0.17
C MET A 367 -13.72 -4.40 1.64
N SER A 368 -13.16 -3.64 2.58
CA SER A 368 -13.37 -3.82 4.03
C SER A 368 -14.50 -2.95 4.59
N GLY A 369 -14.94 -1.91 3.87
CA GLY A 369 -15.80 -0.85 4.37
C GLY A 369 -15.16 0.00 5.47
N SER A 370 -13.83 0.11 5.50
CA SER A 370 -13.07 0.83 6.55
C SER A 370 -12.76 2.29 6.23
N ASN A 371 -12.86 2.67 4.95
CA ASN A 371 -12.64 4.02 4.44
C ASN A 371 -13.78 4.36 3.48
N TRP A 372 -14.52 5.44 3.75
CA TRP A 372 -15.76 5.77 3.04
C TRP A 372 -15.56 6.88 1.98
N ILE A 373 -14.32 7.30 1.73
CA ILE A 373 -14.01 8.40 0.81
C ILE A 373 -14.58 8.22 -0.61
N ASN A 374 -14.71 6.98 -1.08
CA ASN A 374 -15.21 6.67 -2.42
C ASN A 374 -16.75 6.88 -2.58
N LEU A 375 -17.44 7.23 -1.49
CA LEU A 375 -18.83 7.70 -1.51
C LEU A 375 -18.95 9.21 -1.76
N TYR A 376 -17.86 9.98 -1.55
CA TYR A 376 -17.89 11.45 -1.47
C TYR A 376 -18.54 12.14 -2.68
N SER A 377 -18.33 11.64 -3.91
CA SER A 377 -18.92 12.20 -5.13
C SER A 377 -20.45 12.19 -5.12
N ASP A 378 -21.04 11.22 -4.44
CA ASP A 378 -22.46 10.91 -4.47
C ASP A 378 -23.17 11.42 -3.20
N SER A 379 -22.41 11.64 -2.14
CA SER A 379 -22.88 12.02 -0.81
C SER A 379 -22.41 13.41 -0.36
N VAL A 380 -21.80 14.21 -1.25
CA VAL A 380 -21.32 15.56 -0.95
C VAL A 380 -22.45 16.48 -0.48
N PRO A 381 -22.31 17.17 0.67
CA PRO A 381 -23.31 18.09 1.24
C PRO A 381 -23.82 19.17 0.27
N TYR A 382 -22.94 19.79 -0.49
CA TYR A 382 -23.26 20.87 -1.43
C TYR A 382 -22.63 20.60 -2.81
N PRO A 383 -23.28 19.87 -3.73
CA PRO A 383 -22.69 19.47 -5.02
C PRO A 383 -22.21 20.64 -5.87
N GLU A 384 -22.95 21.75 -5.92
CA GLU A 384 -22.58 22.94 -6.70
C GLU A 384 -21.31 23.63 -6.14
N HIS A 385 -21.10 23.58 -4.82
CA HIS A 385 -19.99 24.23 -4.12
C HIS A 385 -18.75 23.33 -4.11
N HIS A 386 -18.24 23.06 -5.31
CA HIS A 386 -17.06 22.25 -5.56
C HIS A 386 -15.89 22.65 -4.63
N PRO A 387 -15.18 21.68 -4.03
CA PRO A 387 -13.94 21.96 -3.30
C PRO A 387 -12.94 22.70 -4.17
N LEU A 388 -12.09 23.52 -3.54
CA LEU A 388 -11.00 24.21 -4.19
C LEU A 388 -10.09 23.23 -4.95
N ASP A 389 -9.97 23.36 -6.28
CA ASP A 389 -8.98 22.60 -7.04
C ASP A 389 -7.59 23.21 -6.89
N VAL A 390 -6.94 22.89 -5.76
CA VAL A 390 -5.56 23.28 -5.49
C VAL A 390 -4.61 22.76 -6.57
N ASN A 391 -4.94 21.69 -7.30
CA ASN A 391 -4.10 21.19 -8.39
C ASN A 391 -4.13 22.12 -9.61
N TYR A 392 -5.27 22.76 -9.91
CA TYR A 392 -5.36 23.84 -10.91
C TYR A 392 -4.48 25.04 -10.50
N HIS A 393 -4.51 25.43 -9.23
CA HIS A 393 -3.66 26.52 -8.70
C HIS A 393 -2.16 26.18 -8.75
N LEU A 394 -1.77 24.95 -8.40
CA LEU A 394 -0.38 24.49 -8.54
C LEU A 394 0.07 24.54 -10.02
N LYS A 395 -0.78 24.11 -10.96
CA LYS A 395 -0.50 24.14 -12.40
C LYS A 395 -0.39 25.56 -12.95
N SER A 396 -1.33 26.45 -12.63
CA SER A 396 -1.31 27.85 -13.12
C SER A 396 -0.12 28.65 -12.57
N LEU A 397 0.36 28.32 -11.37
CA LEU A 397 1.58 28.86 -10.76
C LEU A 397 2.86 28.12 -11.18
N ASN A 398 2.81 27.27 -12.21
CA ASN A 398 3.91 26.47 -12.74
C ASN A 398 4.73 25.77 -11.63
N TYR A 399 4.06 25.04 -10.73
CA TYR A 399 4.75 24.25 -9.72
C TYR A 399 5.49 23.06 -10.34
N THR A 400 6.73 22.87 -9.89
CA THR A 400 7.49 21.62 -10.03
C THR A 400 7.52 20.90 -8.69
N VAL A 401 7.84 19.61 -8.70
CA VAL A 401 8.06 18.85 -7.46
C VAL A 401 9.21 19.44 -6.64
N GLU A 402 10.27 19.96 -7.27
CA GLU A 402 11.32 20.70 -6.56
C GLU A 402 10.78 21.94 -5.84
N LYS A 403 9.90 22.73 -6.49
CA LYS A 403 9.22 23.88 -5.87
C LYS A 403 8.35 23.44 -4.69
N MET A 404 7.70 22.27 -4.77
CA MET A 404 6.96 21.68 -3.63
C MET A 404 7.90 21.38 -2.45
N VAL A 405 9.06 20.74 -2.68
CA VAL A 405 10.06 20.45 -1.61
C VAL A 405 10.64 21.74 -1.01
N ARG A 406 10.91 22.76 -1.84
CA ARG A 406 11.38 24.06 -1.35
C ARG A 406 10.30 24.82 -0.57
N THR A 407 9.02 24.73 -0.95
CA THR A 407 7.91 25.28 -0.16
C THR A 407 7.76 24.53 1.17
N ALA A 408 7.97 23.22 1.20
CA ALA A 408 8.00 22.43 2.43
C ALA A 408 9.18 22.83 3.35
N GLU A 409 10.40 22.98 2.83
CA GLU A 409 11.53 23.49 3.63
C GLU A 409 11.26 24.92 4.15
N LYS A 410 10.61 25.79 3.36
CA LYS A 410 10.20 27.13 3.79
C LYS A 410 9.26 27.07 5.01
N LEU A 411 8.32 26.12 5.06
CA LEU A 411 7.45 25.93 6.23
C LEU A 411 8.26 25.61 7.49
N PHE A 412 9.10 24.58 7.47
CA PHE A 412 9.89 24.20 8.65
C PHE A 412 10.88 25.29 9.07
N THR A 413 11.58 25.91 8.12
CA THR A 413 12.51 27.00 8.44
C THR A 413 11.81 28.27 8.94
N SER A 414 10.56 28.54 8.51
CA SER A 414 9.74 29.64 9.07
C SER A 414 9.37 29.43 10.55
N MET A 415 9.17 28.17 10.95
CA MET A 415 8.96 27.77 12.35
C MET A 415 10.25 27.78 13.19
N GLY A 416 11.43 27.99 12.58
CA GLY A 416 12.72 28.01 13.28
C GLY A 416 13.50 26.70 13.26
N PHE A 417 13.11 25.71 12.44
CA PHE A 417 13.98 24.56 12.17
C PHE A 417 15.19 24.98 11.32
N GLY A 418 16.27 24.19 11.37
CA GLY A 418 17.42 24.36 10.48
C GLY A 418 17.08 24.06 9.01
N ARG A 419 17.93 24.53 8.09
CA ARG A 419 17.92 24.07 6.70
C ARG A 419 18.40 22.62 6.60
N LEU A 420 17.95 21.90 5.59
CA LEU A 420 18.36 20.53 5.32
C LEU A 420 19.80 20.50 4.75
N PRO A 421 20.59 19.45 5.02
CA PRO A 421 21.97 19.37 4.56
C PRO A 421 22.03 19.18 3.04
N LYS A 422 23.18 19.52 2.41
CA LYS A 422 23.36 19.34 0.96
C LYS A 422 23.13 17.88 0.52
N SER A 423 23.56 16.91 1.33
CA SER A 423 23.33 15.47 1.12
C SER A 423 21.85 15.09 0.97
N PHE A 424 20.93 15.74 1.69
CA PHE A 424 19.50 15.50 1.53
C PHE A 424 19.02 15.88 0.11
N TRP A 425 19.51 17.00 -0.43
CA TRP A 425 19.16 17.46 -1.77
C TRP A 425 19.90 16.66 -2.87
N ASP A 426 21.14 16.25 -2.61
CA ASP A 426 21.97 15.49 -3.55
C ASP A 426 21.50 14.03 -3.73
N TYR A 427 20.93 13.42 -2.69
CA TYR A 427 20.65 11.98 -2.65
C TYR A 427 19.17 11.60 -2.51
N SER A 428 18.25 12.53 -2.25
CA SER A 428 16.81 12.22 -2.22
C SER A 428 16.23 12.03 -3.62
N ILE A 429 15.20 11.19 -3.74
CA ILE A 429 14.45 10.96 -4.98
C ILE A 429 13.02 11.41 -4.74
N PHE A 430 12.62 12.52 -5.38
CA PHE A 430 11.28 13.09 -5.25
C PHE A 430 10.35 12.76 -6.43
N VAL A 431 10.91 12.37 -7.57
CA VAL A 431 10.21 12.03 -8.83
C VAL A 431 10.70 10.66 -9.29
N ARG A 432 9.84 9.83 -9.89
CA ARG A 432 10.25 8.53 -10.44
C ARG A 432 11.32 8.73 -11.54
N PRO A 433 12.52 8.14 -11.43
CA PRO A 433 13.48 8.09 -12.53
C PRO A 433 12.97 7.19 -13.66
N ASN A 434 13.34 7.51 -14.91
CA ASN A 434 12.94 6.74 -16.08
C ASN A 434 13.92 5.60 -16.45
N ASP A 435 15.10 5.58 -15.82
CA ASP A 435 16.21 4.65 -16.09
C ASP A 435 16.13 3.33 -15.33
N ARG A 436 15.25 3.22 -14.30
CA ARG A 436 15.22 2.08 -13.38
C ARG A 436 13.89 1.93 -12.64
N ASP A 437 13.60 0.71 -12.22
CA ASP A 437 12.47 0.43 -11.32
C ASP A 437 12.81 0.74 -9.87
N MET A 438 11.81 1.29 -9.16
CA MET A 438 11.91 1.67 -7.76
C MET A 438 10.58 1.49 -7.04
N VAL A 439 10.64 1.40 -5.71
CA VAL A 439 9.45 1.50 -4.88
C VAL A 439 8.97 2.94 -4.80
N CYS A 440 7.78 3.21 -5.32
CA CYS A 440 7.20 4.56 -5.31
C CYS A 440 6.57 5.01 -3.97
N TYR A 441 6.28 4.09 -3.05
CA TYR A 441 5.67 4.42 -1.75
C TYR A 441 6.52 5.45 -0.97
N PRO A 442 5.97 6.62 -0.55
CA PRO A 442 6.74 7.67 0.13
C PRO A 442 7.38 7.24 1.46
N ALA A 443 8.68 7.47 1.62
CA ALA A 443 9.40 7.19 2.86
C ALA A 443 10.56 8.17 3.13
N ALA A 444 10.82 8.45 4.41
CA ALA A 444 11.95 9.23 4.92
C ALA A 444 12.96 8.32 5.65
N PHE A 445 14.22 8.39 5.25
CA PHE A 445 15.31 7.53 5.68
C PHE A 445 16.28 8.28 6.60
N ASP A 446 16.63 7.64 7.71
CA ASP A 446 17.72 8.01 8.61
C ASP A 446 18.77 6.89 8.53
N PHE A 447 19.94 7.21 7.98
CA PHE A 447 21.04 6.26 7.80
C PHE A 447 21.81 5.97 9.10
N LYS A 448 21.31 6.44 10.25
CA LYS A 448 21.86 6.29 11.60
C LYS A 448 23.27 6.87 11.81
N ASN A 449 24.00 7.28 10.78
CA ASN A 449 25.31 7.93 10.81
C ASN A 449 25.30 9.45 11.15
N GLN A 450 24.16 9.98 11.61
CA GLN A 450 23.95 11.36 12.09
C GLN A 450 24.11 12.47 11.02
N LYS A 451 24.34 12.10 9.75
CA LYS A 451 24.72 13.02 8.65
C LYS A 451 23.85 12.87 7.41
N ASP A 452 23.41 11.65 7.09
CA ASP A 452 22.68 11.32 5.87
C ASP A 452 21.22 11.01 6.18
N PHE A 453 20.34 11.83 5.60
CA PHE A 453 18.89 11.77 5.73
C PHE A 453 18.30 12.03 4.35
N ARG A 454 17.35 11.21 3.90
CA ARG A 454 16.83 11.24 2.52
C ARG A 454 15.33 11.00 2.46
N ILE A 455 14.67 11.49 1.42
CA ILE A 455 13.29 11.13 1.08
C ILE A 455 13.27 10.36 -0.24
N LYS A 456 12.41 9.34 -0.33
CA LYS A 456 12.16 8.55 -1.53
C LYS A 456 10.66 8.49 -1.83
N MET A 457 10.23 9.16 -2.89
CA MET A 457 8.85 9.19 -3.38
C MET A 457 8.80 9.35 -4.91
N CYS A 458 7.65 9.02 -5.51
CA CYS A 458 7.34 9.30 -6.92
C CYS A 458 6.26 10.39 -7.01
N ALA A 459 6.51 11.57 -6.42
CA ALA A 459 5.51 12.62 -6.35
C ALA A 459 5.17 13.19 -7.74
N GLN A 460 3.91 13.53 -7.93
CA GLN A 460 3.42 14.34 -9.04
C GLN A 460 3.12 15.76 -8.53
N VAL A 461 2.78 16.68 -9.43
CA VAL A 461 2.36 18.04 -9.05
C VAL A 461 0.88 18.02 -8.63
N THR A 462 0.63 17.43 -7.47
CA THR A 462 -0.70 17.31 -6.86
C THR A 462 -0.70 17.79 -5.41
N TRP A 463 -1.88 18.16 -4.90
CA TRP A 463 -2.03 18.58 -3.52
C TRP A 463 -2.00 17.41 -2.52
N GLU A 464 -2.37 16.20 -2.95
CA GLU A 464 -2.18 15.01 -2.10
C GLU A 464 -0.68 14.71 -1.93
N ASP A 465 0.09 14.71 -3.02
CA ASP A 465 1.55 14.54 -2.95
C ASP A 465 2.23 15.64 -2.13
N PHE A 466 1.72 16.89 -2.16
CA PHE A 466 2.21 17.94 -1.27
C PHE A 466 2.01 17.57 0.21
N LYS A 467 0.83 17.10 0.61
CA LYS A 467 0.57 16.65 1.99
C LYS A 467 1.41 15.43 2.36
N GLN A 468 1.59 14.47 1.45
CA GLN A 468 2.49 13.33 1.68
C GLN A 468 3.95 13.77 1.85
N LEU A 469 4.40 14.77 1.09
CA LEU A 469 5.71 15.41 1.24
C LEU A 469 5.84 16.14 2.58
N ILE A 470 4.82 16.85 3.06
CA ILE A 470 4.83 17.43 4.41
C ILE A 470 4.95 16.35 5.49
N ARG A 471 4.29 15.19 5.35
CA ARG A 471 4.47 14.05 6.26
C ARG A 471 5.91 13.54 6.25
N GLN A 472 6.50 13.28 5.08
CA GLN A 472 7.88 12.78 4.98
C GLN A 472 8.90 13.81 5.48
N MET A 473 8.72 15.10 5.18
CA MET A 473 9.56 16.19 5.70
C MET A 473 9.46 16.30 7.22
N THR A 474 8.26 16.12 7.80
CA THR A 474 8.09 16.06 9.26
C THR A 474 8.89 14.90 9.86
N SER A 475 8.85 13.71 9.24
CA SER A 475 9.67 12.56 9.64
C SER A 475 11.17 12.84 9.54
N THR A 476 11.64 13.45 8.45
CA THR A 476 13.05 13.85 8.28
C THR A 476 13.49 14.86 9.34
N TYR A 477 12.65 15.85 9.67
CA TYR A 477 12.97 16.80 10.74
C TYR A 477 12.96 16.17 12.14
N TYR A 478 12.10 15.18 12.39
CA TYR A 478 12.14 14.37 13.63
C TYR A 478 13.44 13.56 13.70
N GLN A 479 13.83 12.89 12.60
CA GLN A 479 15.10 12.15 12.47
C GLN A 479 16.32 13.03 12.74
N ILE A 480 16.36 14.24 12.16
CA ILE A 480 17.43 15.23 12.40
C ILE A 480 17.42 15.74 13.85
N ALA A 481 16.26 15.86 14.49
CA ALA A 481 16.15 16.36 15.86
C ALA A 481 16.65 15.38 16.92
N TYR A 482 16.39 14.07 16.78
CA TYR A 482 16.88 13.05 17.74
C TYR A 482 18.24 12.44 17.39
N LYS A 483 18.92 12.87 16.32
CA LYS A 483 20.15 12.24 15.82
C LYS A 483 21.29 12.14 16.84
N GLU A 484 21.30 12.99 17.86
CA GLU A 484 22.30 13.03 18.95
C GLU A 484 21.95 12.10 20.12
N GLN A 485 20.78 11.46 20.12
CA GLN A 485 20.43 10.40 21.07
C GLN A 485 21.24 9.11 20.79
N PRO A 486 21.37 8.21 21.78
CA PRO A 486 21.80 6.82 21.57
C PRO A 486 21.00 6.11 20.47
N ILE A 487 21.59 5.12 19.81
CA ILE A 487 21.02 4.44 18.63
C ILE A 487 19.66 3.79 18.94
N SER A 488 19.52 3.23 20.15
CA SER A 488 18.26 2.65 20.68
C SER A 488 17.18 3.67 21.08
N PHE A 489 17.46 4.97 20.96
CA PHE A 489 16.50 6.07 21.17
C PHE A 489 16.27 6.93 19.91
N ARG A 490 16.92 6.62 18.77
CA ARG A 490 16.72 7.31 17.47
C ARG A 490 15.42 6.86 16.77
N GLU A 491 14.31 7.09 17.46
CA GLU A 491 12.92 6.84 17.03
C GLU A 491 11.96 7.90 17.61
N ALA A 492 10.69 7.87 17.22
CA ALA A 492 9.64 8.61 17.92
C ALA A 492 9.30 7.97 19.28
N ALA A 493 8.73 8.74 20.21
CA ALA A 493 8.44 8.27 21.56
C ALA A 493 7.48 7.06 21.63
N ASN A 494 6.56 6.97 20.66
CA ASN A 494 5.91 5.74 20.22
C ASN A 494 5.38 5.94 18.77
N PRO A 495 4.83 4.91 18.10
CA PRO A 495 4.28 5.06 16.74
C PRO A 495 3.14 6.09 16.64
N ALA A 496 2.32 6.24 17.69
CA ALA A 496 1.22 7.19 17.69
C ALA A 496 1.72 8.65 17.62
N ILE A 497 2.75 9.03 18.39
CA ILE A 497 3.35 10.37 18.35
C ILE A 497 3.91 10.70 16.96
N SER A 498 4.54 9.72 16.28
CA SER A 498 5.01 9.89 14.90
C SER A 498 3.84 10.16 13.93
N TYR A 499 2.78 9.34 14.00
CA TYR A 499 1.58 9.52 13.20
C TYR A 499 0.91 10.89 13.48
N ALA A 500 0.83 11.28 14.75
CA ALA A 500 0.20 12.51 15.20
C ALA A 500 0.91 13.76 14.68
N LEU A 501 2.23 13.80 14.80
CA LEU A 501 3.04 14.92 14.32
C LEU A 501 2.97 15.05 12.80
N THR A 502 3.18 13.95 12.08
CA THR A 502 3.17 13.97 10.60
C THR A 502 1.81 14.40 10.04
N ASN A 503 0.70 13.97 10.65
CA ASN A 503 -0.64 14.37 10.17
C ASN A 503 -1.14 15.70 10.73
N ALA A 504 -0.78 16.12 11.95
CA ALA A 504 -1.07 17.48 12.43
C ALA A 504 -0.42 18.55 11.54
N LEU A 505 0.80 18.29 11.03
CA LEU A 505 1.44 19.13 10.03
C LEU A 505 0.72 19.08 8.67
N ALA A 506 0.22 17.91 8.25
CA ALA A 506 -0.57 17.77 7.01
C ALA A 506 -1.94 18.47 7.07
N LEU A 507 -2.62 18.43 8.23
CA LEU A 507 -3.84 19.20 8.51
C LEU A 507 -3.54 20.70 8.52
N SER A 508 -2.46 21.11 9.20
CA SER A 508 -2.02 22.52 9.27
C SER A 508 -1.71 23.14 7.91
N VAL A 509 -1.29 22.39 6.89
CA VAL A 509 -1.11 22.94 5.53
C VAL A 509 -2.40 22.90 4.71
N SER A 510 -3.40 22.11 5.12
CA SER A 510 -4.64 21.89 4.37
C SER A 510 -5.65 23.03 4.51
N SER A 511 -5.40 24.04 5.35
CA SER A 511 -6.25 25.24 5.41
C SER A 511 -6.00 26.19 4.24
N GLU A 512 -7.06 26.85 3.77
CA GLU A 512 -6.96 27.89 2.74
C GLU A 512 -6.07 29.05 3.20
N ASP A 513 -6.10 29.39 4.49
CA ASP A 513 -5.25 30.41 5.11
C ASP A 513 -3.75 30.10 4.94
N PHE A 514 -3.34 28.82 5.02
CA PHE A 514 -1.97 28.42 4.70
C PHE A 514 -1.68 28.63 3.22
N MET A 515 -2.55 28.11 2.34
CA MET A 515 -2.38 28.17 0.89
C MET A 515 -2.26 29.62 0.39
N HIS A 516 -3.03 30.54 0.97
CA HIS A 516 -2.94 31.97 0.73
C HIS A 516 -1.63 32.56 1.27
N SER A 517 -1.24 32.23 2.52
CA SER A 517 0.00 32.70 3.13
C SER A 517 1.29 32.26 2.39
N VAL A 518 1.25 31.16 1.63
CA VAL A 518 2.36 30.72 0.76
C VAL A 518 2.18 31.10 -0.72
N GLY A 519 1.10 31.81 -1.09
CA GLY A 519 0.85 32.29 -2.45
C GLY A 519 0.43 31.20 -3.45
N ILE A 520 -0.22 30.14 -2.98
CA ILE A 520 -0.90 29.13 -3.83
C ILE A 520 -2.34 29.59 -4.12
N LEU A 521 -3.05 30.11 -3.12
CA LEU A 521 -4.31 30.83 -3.30
C LEU A 521 -4.04 32.35 -3.46
N PRO A 522 -4.71 33.05 -4.39
CA PRO A 522 -4.64 34.50 -4.50
C PRO A 522 -5.54 35.22 -3.48
N ASP A 523 -6.70 34.63 -3.18
CA ASP A 523 -7.77 35.20 -2.35
C ASP A 523 -8.32 34.12 -1.39
N LEU A 524 -8.98 34.55 -0.31
CA LEU A 524 -9.67 33.67 0.64
C LEU A 524 -11.19 33.81 0.51
N GLU A 525 -11.91 32.71 0.25
CA GLU A 525 -13.36 32.71 0.09
C GLU A 525 -14.05 32.14 1.33
N ASN A 526 -14.78 32.97 2.07
CA ASN A 526 -15.45 32.56 3.30
C ASN A 526 -16.81 31.85 3.03
N SER A 527 -16.80 30.76 2.27
CA SER A 527 -17.98 29.92 2.01
C SER A 527 -18.16 28.87 3.11
N GLN A 528 -19.34 28.85 3.72
CA GLN A 528 -19.73 27.82 4.68
C GLN A 528 -19.89 26.46 3.98
N GLU A 529 -20.43 26.45 2.77
CA GLU A 529 -20.70 25.27 1.96
C GLU A 529 -19.41 24.53 1.61
N LYS A 530 -18.38 25.27 1.16
CA LYS A 530 -17.03 24.71 0.92
C LYS A 530 -16.40 24.20 2.21
N THR A 531 -16.57 24.92 3.34
CA THR A 531 -16.08 24.48 4.66
C THR A 531 -16.71 23.14 5.07
N ILE A 532 -18.03 22.99 4.90
CA ILE A 532 -18.74 21.73 5.18
C ILE A 532 -18.27 20.62 4.22
N ASN A 533 -18.15 20.89 2.92
CA ASN A 533 -17.65 19.93 1.93
C ASN A 533 -16.20 19.46 2.22
N TYR A 534 -15.35 20.34 2.77
CA TYR A 534 -13.98 20.03 3.20
C TYR A 534 -13.97 19.14 4.45
N LEU A 535 -14.65 19.57 5.52
CA LEU A 535 -14.72 18.79 6.77
C LEU A 535 -15.33 17.41 6.54
N TYR A 536 -16.35 17.33 5.68
CA TYR A 536 -16.99 16.07 5.29
C TYR A 536 -16.01 15.11 4.58
N ASN A 537 -15.10 15.62 3.74
CA ASN A 537 -14.07 14.79 3.10
C ASN A 537 -13.13 14.15 4.13
N ILE A 538 -12.77 14.89 5.19
CA ILE A 538 -11.94 14.38 6.28
C ILE A 538 -12.73 13.39 7.14
N ALA A 539 -14.00 13.67 7.44
CA ALA A 539 -14.85 12.77 8.22
C ALA A 539 -14.99 11.37 7.59
N LEU A 540 -15.14 11.27 6.26
CA LEU A 540 -15.20 9.98 5.54
C LEU A 540 -13.87 9.20 5.52
N ARG A 541 -12.73 9.86 5.80
CA ARG A 541 -11.40 9.24 5.85
C ARG A 541 -10.97 8.88 7.27
N GLU A 542 -11.27 9.75 8.23
CA GLU A 542 -10.68 9.74 9.56
C GLU A 542 -11.68 9.33 10.64
N VAL A 543 -12.88 9.93 10.65
CA VAL A 543 -13.92 9.59 11.62
C VAL A 543 -14.55 8.24 11.30
N ALA A 544 -14.85 7.99 10.02
CA ALA A 544 -15.41 6.71 9.57
C ALA A 544 -14.51 5.50 9.84
N PHE A 545 -13.18 5.71 9.90
CA PHE A 545 -12.22 4.64 10.19
C PHE A 545 -12.17 4.28 11.69
N ILE A 546 -12.37 5.24 12.60
CA ILE A 546 -12.13 5.03 14.04
C ILE A 546 -12.85 3.78 14.60
N PRO A 547 -14.16 3.57 14.37
CA PRO A 547 -14.82 2.37 14.87
C PRO A 547 -14.26 1.07 14.27
N TYR A 548 -13.87 1.07 13.00
CA TYR A 548 -13.25 -0.10 12.36
C TYR A 548 -11.88 -0.43 12.97
N GLY A 549 -11.04 0.57 13.22
CA GLY A 549 -9.76 0.35 13.89
C GLY A 549 -9.93 -0.13 15.35
N VAL A 550 -10.87 0.46 16.09
CA VAL A 550 -11.20 0.05 17.47
C VAL A 550 -11.65 -1.40 17.52
N LEU A 551 -12.62 -1.77 16.68
CA LEU A 551 -13.19 -3.11 16.70
C LEU A 551 -12.20 -4.18 16.23
N ALA A 552 -11.30 -3.86 15.29
CA ALA A 552 -10.36 -4.81 14.74
C ALA A 552 -9.17 -5.10 15.68
N ASP A 553 -8.59 -4.08 16.34
CA ASP A 553 -7.56 -4.33 17.36
C ASP A 553 -8.17 -4.96 18.62
N LYS A 554 -9.40 -4.58 19.04
CA LYS A 554 -10.12 -5.27 20.13
C LYS A 554 -10.37 -6.74 19.82
N TRP A 555 -10.89 -7.07 18.62
CA TRP A 555 -11.11 -8.45 18.17
C TRP A 555 -9.82 -9.28 18.18
N ARG A 556 -8.70 -8.73 17.67
CA ARG A 556 -7.40 -9.42 17.72
C ARG A 556 -6.89 -9.64 19.13
N TRP A 557 -6.96 -8.65 20.01
CA TRP A 557 -6.52 -8.81 21.39
C TRP A 557 -7.35 -9.85 22.16
N SER A 558 -8.67 -9.87 21.96
CA SER A 558 -9.55 -10.87 22.55
C SER A 558 -9.37 -12.28 21.96
N LEU A 559 -8.90 -12.41 20.72
CA LEU A 559 -8.47 -13.70 20.16
C LEU A 559 -7.12 -14.16 20.76
N PHE A 560 -6.18 -13.24 20.99
CA PHE A 560 -4.90 -13.57 21.64
C PHE A 560 -5.06 -13.97 23.12
N SER A 561 -5.91 -13.27 23.88
CA SER A 561 -6.16 -13.57 25.30
C SER A 561 -6.95 -14.87 25.51
N GLY A 562 -7.74 -15.30 24.51
CA GLY A 562 -8.68 -16.41 24.61
C GLY A 562 -10.10 -16.00 25.04
N ASP A 563 -10.42 -14.70 25.10
CA ASP A 563 -11.79 -14.20 25.33
C ASP A 563 -12.74 -14.52 24.14
N ILE A 564 -12.17 -14.73 22.94
CA ILE A 564 -12.86 -15.20 21.74
C ILE A 564 -12.39 -16.62 21.42
N ASP A 565 -13.31 -17.58 21.43
CA ASP A 565 -13.06 -18.95 20.95
C ASP A 565 -12.83 -18.95 19.43
N ALA A 566 -11.79 -19.66 18.97
CA ALA A 566 -11.42 -19.80 17.57
C ALA A 566 -12.53 -20.40 16.67
N THR A 567 -13.47 -21.16 17.25
CA THR A 567 -14.66 -21.67 16.55
C THR A 567 -15.65 -20.58 16.19
N ASN A 568 -15.79 -19.56 17.04
CA ASN A 568 -16.78 -18.47 16.91
C ASN A 568 -16.14 -17.14 16.50
N MET A 569 -14.87 -17.13 16.11
CA MET A 569 -14.14 -15.87 15.85
C MET A 569 -14.74 -15.03 14.69
N ASN A 570 -15.35 -15.66 13.68
CA ASN A 570 -16.01 -14.95 12.57
C ASN A 570 -17.37 -14.36 12.99
N GLU A 571 -18.10 -15.04 13.87
CA GLU A 571 -19.33 -14.52 14.49
C GLU A 571 -19.00 -13.30 15.36
N LYS A 572 -17.98 -13.40 16.22
CA LYS A 572 -17.53 -12.28 17.07
C LYS A 572 -16.97 -11.10 16.30
N TRP A 573 -16.37 -11.32 15.13
CA TRP A 573 -16.05 -10.23 14.20
C TRP A 573 -17.31 -9.47 13.75
N TRP A 574 -18.36 -10.18 13.37
CA TRP A 574 -19.61 -9.56 12.91
C TRP A 574 -20.43 -8.91 14.04
N GLU A 575 -20.46 -9.50 15.23
CA GLU A 575 -20.97 -8.85 16.46
C GLU A 575 -20.30 -7.49 16.68
N TYR A 576 -18.97 -7.43 16.57
CA TYR A 576 -18.21 -6.19 16.76
C TYR A 576 -18.43 -5.19 15.61
N ARG A 577 -18.54 -5.64 14.36
CA ARG A 577 -18.92 -4.81 13.20
C ARG A 577 -20.31 -4.18 13.35
N MET A 578 -21.27 -4.91 13.90
CA MET A 578 -22.60 -4.39 14.20
C MET A 578 -22.56 -3.42 15.39
N LYS A 579 -21.92 -3.79 16.52
CA LYS A 579 -21.87 -2.98 17.74
C LYS A 579 -21.16 -1.62 17.57
N TYR A 580 -19.97 -1.60 16.95
CA TYR A 580 -19.15 -0.37 16.88
C TYR A 580 -19.32 0.38 15.56
N GLN A 581 -19.43 -0.33 14.43
CA GLN A 581 -19.48 0.33 13.12
C GLN A 581 -20.91 0.52 12.60
N GLY A 582 -21.92 -0.20 13.11
CA GLY A 582 -23.27 -0.17 12.54
C GLY A 582 -23.31 -0.75 11.14
N VAL A 583 -22.49 -1.77 10.87
CA VAL A 583 -22.31 -2.38 9.55
C VAL A 583 -22.56 -3.89 9.64
N LYS A 584 -23.51 -4.39 8.84
CA LYS A 584 -23.86 -5.82 8.77
C LYS A 584 -23.20 -6.52 7.57
N SER A 585 -23.03 -7.84 7.67
CA SER A 585 -22.69 -8.65 6.50
C SER A 585 -23.86 -8.66 5.51
N PRO A 586 -23.64 -8.48 4.20
CA PRO A 586 -24.68 -8.64 3.19
C PRO A 586 -25.01 -10.12 2.90
N ALA A 587 -24.10 -11.04 3.21
CA ALA A 587 -24.26 -12.47 3.01
C ALA A 587 -24.29 -13.20 4.35
N ARG A 588 -25.01 -14.34 4.43
CA ARG A 588 -24.90 -15.25 5.58
C ARG A 588 -23.47 -15.81 5.64
N ARG A 589 -22.88 -15.77 6.82
CA ARG A 589 -21.55 -16.34 7.13
C ARG A 589 -21.73 -17.46 8.16
N ASP A 590 -20.79 -18.39 8.23
CA ASP A 590 -20.75 -19.43 9.26
C ASP A 590 -19.34 -19.56 9.89
N SER A 591 -19.12 -20.62 10.68
CA SER A 591 -17.86 -20.83 11.41
C SER A 591 -16.70 -21.30 10.53
N ASN A 592 -16.92 -21.71 9.28
CA ASN A 592 -15.85 -22.04 8.32
C ASN A 592 -15.22 -20.78 7.72
N ASP A 593 -15.96 -19.69 7.67
CA ASP A 593 -15.51 -18.41 7.13
C ASP A 593 -14.43 -17.76 8.00
N PHE A 594 -13.64 -16.88 7.36
CA PHE A 594 -12.65 -16.05 8.04
C PHE A 594 -12.57 -14.67 7.37
N ASP A 595 -13.65 -13.89 7.53
CA ASP A 595 -13.79 -12.55 6.99
C ASP A 595 -12.74 -11.54 7.48
N PRO A 596 -12.20 -11.61 8.73
CA PRO A 596 -11.07 -10.77 9.15
C PRO A 596 -9.85 -10.91 8.21
N GLY A 597 -9.54 -12.14 7.76
CA GLY A 597 -8.42 -12.42 6.85
C GLY A 597 -8.55 -11.82 5.45
N SER A 598 -9.74 -11.29 5.09
CA SER A 598 -9.93 -10.54 3.84
C SER A 598 -9.31 -9.13 3.87
N ASN A 599 -8.88 -8.65 5.04
CA ASN A 599 -8.09 -7.42 5.19
C ASN A 599 -6.58 -7.74 5.34
N TYR A 600 -5.74 -7.00 4.61
CA TYR A 600 -4.29 -7.22 4.58
C TYR A 600 -3.63 -7.02 5.96
N GLN A 601 -3.93 -5.95 6.68
CA GLN A 601 -3.32 -5.67 7.99
C GLN A 601 -3.67 -6.75 9.04
N ILE A 602 -4.87 -7.31 8.97
CA ILE A 602 -5.25 -8.46 9.80
C ILE A 602 -4.46 -9.70 9.36
N ALA A 603 -4.52 -10.10 8.09
CA ALA A 603 -3.83 -11.28 7.56
C ALA A 603 -2.32 -11.29 7.83
N GLN A 604 -1.64 -10.16 7.64
CA GLN A 604 -0.19 -10.01 7.89
C GLN A 604 0.19 -9.90 9.38
N ASN A 605 -0.78 -10.03 10.29
CA ASN A 605 -0.63 -9.79 11.73
C ASN A 605 0.03 -8.43 12.04
N LEU A 606 -0.30 -7.40 11.25
CA LEU A 606 0.20 -6.04 11.43
C LEU A 606 -0.76 -5.24 12.32
N PRO A 607 -0.32 -4.72 13.48
CA PRO A 607 -1.19 -3.91 14.33
C PRO A 607 -1.61 -2.66 13.57
N PHE A 608 -2.89 -2.25 13.68
CA PHE A 608 -3.34 -1.03 13.00
C PHE A 608 -2.55 0.19 13.52
N SER A 609 -2.04 0.13 14.76
CA SER A 609 -1.11 1.11 15.32
C SER A 609 0.17 1.43 14.52
N ARG A 610 0.60 0.59 13.55
CA ARG A 610 1.80 0.85 12.71
C ARG A 610 1.52 1.71 11.46
N GLN A 611 0.29 1.70 10.92
CA GLN A 611 -0.05 2.42 9.67
C GLN A 611 -1.35 3.23 9.75
N VAL A 612 -2.32 2.78 10.54
CA VAL A 612 -3.70 3.32 10.61
C VAL A 612 -4.11 3.44 12.08
N ASN A 613 -3.31 4.20 12.82
CA ASN A 613 -3.30 4.18 14.28
C ASN A 613 -4.48 4.98 14.86
N VAL A 614 -5.51 4.34 15.39
CA VAL A 614 -6.69 4.99 15.99
C VAL A 614 -6.33 6.05 17.04
N ILE A 615 -5.35 5.77 17.89
CA ILE A 615 -4.87 6.74 18.88
C ILE A 615 -4.23 7.92 18.15
N GLY A 616 -3.36 7.66 17.17
CA GLY A 616 -2.78 8.65 16.26
C GLY A 616 -3.82 9.53 15.54
N TYR A 617 -4.92 8.93 15.06
CA TYR A 617 -6.05 9.61 14.40
C TYR A 617 -6.76 10.62 15.32
N VAL A 618 -6.70 10.43 16.64
CA VAL A 618 -7.24 11.36 17.63
C VAL A 618 -6.17 12.35 18.12
N ILE A 619 -5.00 11.87 18.51
CA ILE A 619 -3.96 12.74 19.09
C ILE A 619 -3.36 13.71 18.05
N GLN A 620 -3.49 13.48 16.74
CA GLN A 620 -3.17 14.50 15.73
C GLN A 620 -3.96 15.80 15.94
N PHE A 621 -5.24 15.73 16.33
CA PHE A 621 -6.05 16.92 16.58
C PHE A 621 -5.69 17.58 17.91
N GLN A 622 -5.32 16.80 18.94
CA GLN A 622 -4.79 17.34 20.20
C GLN A 622 -3.44 18.04 20.01
N VAL A 623 -2.56 17.48 19.17
CA VAL A 623 -1.28 18.09 18.78
C VAL A 623 -1.53 19.35 17.95
N LEU A 624 -2.42 19.31 16.96
CA LEU A 624 -2.85 20.48 16.17
C LEU A 624 -3.29 21.61 17.10
N LYS A 625 -4.28 21.35 17.97
CA LYS A 625 -4.81 22.32 18.93
C LYS A 625 -3.72 22.89 19.85
N GLY A 626 -2.89 22.04 20.45
CA GLY A 626 -1.84 22.49 21.37
C GLY A 626 -0.71 23.32 20.73
N LEU A 627 -0.51 23.19 19.41
CA LEU A 627 0.38 24.03 18.62
C LEU A 627 -0.32 25.34 18.18
N CYS A 628 -1.59 25.28 17.79
CA CYS A 628 -2.43 26.47 17.51
C CYS A 628 -2.54 27.38 18.74
N SER A 629 -2.78 26.82 19.92
CA SER A 629 -2.79 27.56 21.18
C SER A 629 -1.41 28.16 21.52
N ALA A 630 -0.31 27.49 21.14
CA ALA A 630 1.05 28.00 21.39
C ALA A 630 1.41 29.22 20.53
N ILE A 631 0.80 29.37 19.35
CA ILE A 631 0.91 30.59 18.51
C ILE A 631 -0.21 31.60 18.78
N GLY A 632 -1.05 31.36 19.80
CA GLY A 632 -2.13 32.27 20.22
C GLY A 632 -3.33 32.34 19.28
N TYR A 633 -3.48 31.41 18.34
CA TYR A 633 -4.57 31.40 17.36
C TYR A 633 -5.95 31.21 18.02
N GLN A 634 -6.93 32.05 17.64
CA GLN A 634 -8.29 32.10 18.22
C GLN A 634 -9.43 31.79 17.23
N GLY A 635 -9.11 31.45 15.98
CA GLY A 635 -10.12 31.16 14.95
C GLY A 635 -10.61 29.71 15.00
N PRO A 636 -11.47 29.28 14.05
CA PRO A 636 -11.87 27.88 13.90
C PRO A 636 -10.66 26.98 13.72
N LEU A 637 -10.58 25.86 14.46
CA LEU A 637 -9.38 25.02 14.54
C LEU A 637 -8.94 24.47 13.17
N HIS A 638 -9.88 24.16 12.28
CA HIS A 638 -9.61 23.66 10.92
C HIS A 638 -9.03 24.69 9.94
N ARG A 639 -8.93 25.98 10.34
CA ARG A 639 -8.25 27.04 9.58
C ARG A 639 -6.83 27.35 10.09
N CYS A 640 -6.48 26.88 11.28
CA CYS A 640 -5.16 27.10 11.89
C CYS A 640 -4.00 26.56 11.04
N HIS A 641 -2.90 27.30 10.97
CA HIS A 641 -1.63 26.83 10.39
C HIS A 641 -0.40 27.28 11.19
N PHE A 642 0.72 26.55 11.03
CA PHE A 642 1.97 26.85 11.75
C PHE A 642 3.01 27.66 10.96
N PHE A 643 2.72 28.06 9.72
CA PHE A 643 3.62 28.90 8.92
C PHE A 643 4.01 30.19 9.69
N GLU A 644 5.31 30.48 9.78
CA GLU A 644 5.94 31.53 10.62
C GLU A 644 5.70 31.43 12.15
N GLY A 645 5.01 30.39 12.61
CA GLY A 645 4.64 30.12 13.99
C GLY A 645 5.79 29.58 14.86
N LYS A 646 6.79 30.43 15.17
CA LYS A 646 8.00 30.03 15.92
C LYS A 646 7.74 29.28 17.23
N LEU A 647 6.73 29.68 18.02
CA LEU A 647 6.39 29.00 19.28
C LEU A 647 5.86 27.57 19.08
N ALA A 648 5.20 27.27 17.95
CA ALA A 648 4.88 25.90 17.57
C ALA A 648 6.15 25.14 17.16
N GLY A 649 7.07 25.78 16.44
CA GLY A 649 8.38 25.21 16.10
C GLY A 649 9.24 24.87 17.32
N GLU A 650 9.32 25.75 18.31
CA GLU A 650 10.04 25.51 19.58
C GLU A 650 9.45 24.31 20.34
N LYS A 651 8.13 24.19 20.41
CA LYS A 651 7.44 22.99 20.93
C LYS A 651 7.78 21.73 20.14
N LEU A 652 7.66 21.78 18.81
CA LEU A 652 7.96 20.63 17.93
C LEU A 652 9.41 20.18 18.10
N ILE A 653 10.38 21.09 18.05
CA ILE A 653 11.81 20.79 18.19
C ILE A 653 12.13 20.22 19.58
N SER A 654 11.56 20.79 20.65
CA SER A 654 11.80 20.31 22.02
C SER A 654 11.22 18.90 22.26
N ALA A 655 10.01 18.62 21.74
CA ALA A 655 9.42 17.28 21.75
C ALA A 655 10.21 16.28 20.90
N MET A 656 10.56 16.65 19.66
CA MET A 656 11.23 15.76 18.71
C MET A 656 12.65 15.37 19.16
N LYS A 657 13.38 16.28 19.83
CA LYS A 657 14.73 16.01 20.39
C LYS A 657 14.78 14.88 21.42
N LEU A 658 13.67 14.54 22.06
CA LEU A 658 13.62 13.50 23.10
C LEU A 658 13.74 12.08 22.51
N GLY A 659 13.42 11.91 21.23
CA GLY A 659 13.34 10.61 20.57
C GLY A 659 12.45 9.63 21.34
N ALA A 660 12.93 8.40 21.53
CA ALA A 660 12.30 7.41 22.41
C ALA A 660 12.84 7.40 23.85
N SER A 661 13.61 8.42 24.27
CA SER A 661 14.27 8.42 25.58
C SER A 661 13.32 8.68 26.76
N GLU A 662 12.32 9.54 26.62
CA GLU A 662 11.26 9.80 27.62
C GLU A 662 9.98 8.99 27.35
N ASN A 663 8.90 9.17 28.11
CA ASN A 663 7.62 8.49 27.84
C ASN A 663 6.80 9.29 26.82
N TRP A 664 5.99 8.59 26.00
CA TRP A 664 5.20 9.23 24.96
C TRP A 664 4.11 10.18 25.52
N THR A 665 3.64 9.97 26.75
CA THR A 665 2.72 10.88 27.46
C THR A 665 3.40 12.20 27.81
N ASP A 666 4.66 12.18 28.24
CA ASP A 666 5.46 13.39 28.51
C ASP A 666 5.67 14.19 27.22
N VAL A 667 5.90 13.48 26.10
CA VAL A 667 6.02 14.10 24.76
C VAL A 667 4.68 14.65 24.28
N LEU A 668 3.56 13.94 24.51
CA LEU A 668 2.21 14.45 24.22
C LEU A 668 1.90 15.71 25.03
N LYS A 669 2.39 15.81 26.27
CA LYS A 669 2.22 16.99 27.14
C LYS A 669 2.92 18.23 26.60
N ILE A 670 4.15 18.09 26.09
CA ILE A 670 4.90 19.19 25.47
C ILE A 670 4.13 19.74 24.26
N LEU A 671 3.62 18.84 23.41
CA LEU A 671 2.89 19.19 22.18
C LEU A 671 1.50 19.76 22.50
N SER A 672 0.63 18.96 23.10
CA SER A 672 -0.80 19.23 23.30
C SER A 672 -1.12 20.08 24.55
N GLY A 673 -0.27 20.03 25.57
CA GLY A 673 -0.57 20.52 26.93
C GLY A 673 -1.11 19.46 27.90
N SER A 674 -1.45 18.25 27.42
CA SER A 674 -2.05 17.16 28.18
C SER A 674 -1.24 15.87 28.10
N GLU A 675 -1.22 15.08 29.18
CA GLU A 675 -0.75 13.68 29.16
C GLU A 675 -1.86 12.72 28.71
N GLU A 676 -3.13 13.12 28.85
CA GLU A 676 -4.29 12.32 28.46
C GLU A 676 -4.68 12.46 26.99
N ILE A 677 -5.03 11.33 26.38
CA ILE A 677 -5.69 11.24 25.07
C ILE A 677 -7.18 11.58 25.23
N SER A 678 -7.71 12.36 24.29
CA SER A 678 -9.13 12.71 24.18
C SER A 678 -9.52 13.12 22.75
N GLY A 679 -10.70 12.69 22.31
CA GLY A 679 -11.37 13.08 21.07
C GLY A 679 -11.84 14.54 21.04
N ALA A 680 -11.85 15.26 22.16
CA ALA A 680 -12.39 16.63 22.25
C ALA A 680 -11.81 17.62 21.22
N ALA A 681 -10.53 17.48 20.85
CA ALA A 681 -9.91 18.33 19.83
C ALA A 681 -10.31 17.95 18.38
N MET A 682 -10.66 16.68 18.13
CA MET A 682 -11.27 16.26 16.86
C MET A 682 -12.70 16.82 16.75
N MET A 683 -13.47 16.75 17.84
CA MET A 683 -14.83 17.31 17.88
C MET A 683 -14.81 18.82 17.63
N GLU A 684 -13.90 19.58 18.27
CA GLU A 684 -13.71 21.01 18.02
C GLU A 684 -13.31 21.36 16.57
N TYR A 685 -12.46 20.54 15.94
CA TYR A 685 -12.11 20.69 14.53
C TYR A 685 -13.34 20.52 13.62
N MET A 686 -14.17 19.52 13.95
CA MET A 686 -15.35 19.08 13.18
C MET A 686 -16.64 19.83 13.53
N GLU A 687 -16.65 20.72 14.52
CA GLU A 687 -17.86 21.36 15.06
C GLU A 687 -18.82 21.94 14.01
N PRO A 688 -18.39 22.64 12.93
CA PRO A 688 -19.31 23.09 11.89
C PRO A 688 -20.01 21.95 11.15
N LEU A 689 -19.31 20.83 10.93
CA LEU A 689 -19.87 19.62 10.33
C LEU A 689 -20.81 18.90 11.31
N ILE A 690 -20.50 18.87 12.60
CA ILE A 690 -21.39 18.31 13.65
C ILE A 690 -22.72 19.07 13.63
N GLN A 691 -22.68 20.40 13.72
CA GLN A 691 -23.87 21.25 13.69
C GLN A 691 -24.68 21.07 12.39
N TRP A 692 -23.99 20.96 11.25
CA TRP A 692 -24.61 20.72 9.96
C TRP A 692 -25.29 19.35 9.87
N LEU A 693 -24.60 18.27 10.24
CA LEU A 693 -25.15 16.91 10.23
C LEU A 693 -26.35 16.78 11.16
N VAL A 694 -26.26 17.31 12.39
CA VAL A 694 -27.37 17.31 13.37
C VAL A 694 -28.60 18.00 12.79
N LYS A 695 -28.42 19.17 12.14
CA LYS A 695 -29.50 19.90 11.48
C LYS A 695 -30.09 19.09 10.32
N THR A 696 -29.27 18.63 9.38
CA THR A 696 -29.71 17.96 8.16
C THR A 696 -30.38 16.61 8.44
N ASN A 697 -29.88 15.84 9.41
CA ASN A 697 -30.50 14.59 9.83
C ASN A 697 -31.87 14.83 10.52
N ALA A 698 -32.00 15.90 11.30
CA ALA A 698 -33.29 16.31 11.88
C ALA A 698 -34.29 16.80 10.80
N GLU A 699 -33.83 17.59 9.83
CA GLU A 699 -34.65 18.07 8.71
C GLU A 699 -35.10 16.95 7.75
N THR A 700 -34.35 15.85 7.67
CA THR A 700 -34.69 14.68 6.84
C THR A 700 -35.37 13.53 7.60
N GLY A 701 -35.47 13.60 8.93
CA GLY A 701 -36.15 12.59 9.74
C GLY A 701 -35.36 11.30 9.94
N GLU A 702 -34.03 11.40 10.07
CA GLU A 702 -33.14 10.25 10.27
C GLU A 702 -33.09 9.80 11.74
N THR A 703 -33.17 8.49 11.97
CA THR A 703 -32.84 7.88 13.26
C THR A 703 -31.33 7.88 13.48
N ILE A 704 -30.83 8.58 14.49
CA ILE A 704 -29.40 8.60 14.82
C ILE A 704 -28.99 7.26 15.45
N GLY A 705 -27.82 6.75 15.06
CA GLY A 705 -27.39 5.38 15.38
C GLY A 705 -28.14 4.33 14.56
N TRP A 706 -28.19 3.09 15.04
CA TRP A 706 -28.81 1.96 14.33
C TRP A 706 -29.46 0.94 15.28
N ASN A 707 -30.57 0.38 14.85
CA ASN A 707 -31.15 -0.86 15.36
C ASN A 707 -30.42 -2.07 14.75
N GLU A 708 -30.34 -3.16 15.51
CA GLU A 708 -29.73 -4.41 15.03
C GLU A 708 -30.80 -5.34 14.45
N TYR A 709 -30.54 -5.87 13.24
CA TYR A 709 -31.41 -6.84 12.56
C TYR A 709 -30.64 -8.12 12.18
N PRO A 710 -30.19 -8.94 13.16
CA PRO A 710 -29.21 -10.02 12.89
C PRO A 710 -29.73 -11.10 11.93
N ASP A 711 -31.01 -11.48 12.06
CA ASP A 711 -31.62 -12.60 11.35
C ASP A 711 -32.43 -12.19 10.10
N GLN A 712 -32.54 -10.89 9.82
CA GLN A 712 -33.41 -10.36 8.76
C GLN A 712 -32.60 -9.75 7.61
N PHE A 713 -32.13 -10.63 6.73
CA PHE A 713 -31.92 -10.26 5.34
C PHE A 713 -33.28 -9.87 4.74
N ASN A 714 -33.38 -8.69 4.13
CA ASN A 714 -34.61 -8.29 3.46
C ASN A 714 -34.85 -9.12 2.19
N GLU A 715 -36.06 -9.06 1.62
CA GLU A 715 -36.43 -9.89 0.46
C GLU A 715 -35.53 -9.63 -0.76
N ALA A 716 -34.99 -8.41 -0.91
CA ALA A 716 -34.03 -8.07 -1.95
C ALA A 716 -32.66 -8.73 -1.70
N GLU A 717 -32.12 -8.67 -0.48
CA GLU A 717 -30.87 -9.37 -0.08
C GLU A 717 -31.01 -10.90 -0.24
N ILE A 718 -32.14 -11.48 0.18
CA ILE A 718 -32.43 -12.92 0.01
C ILE A 718 -32.50 -13.29 -1.49
N THR A 719 -33.13 -12.45 -2.31
CA THR A 719 -33.25 -12.66 -3.76
C THR A 719 -31.89 -12.50 -4.46
N LEU A 720 -31.10 -11.52 -4.04
CA LEU A 720 -29.74 -11.27 -4.50
C LEU A 720 -28.83 -12.48 -4.24
N ALA A 721 -28.82 -12.98 -3.00
CA ALA A 721 -28.07 -14.19 -2.62
C ALA A 721 -28.49 -15.41 -3.47
N LYS A 722 -29.79 -15.62 -3.67
CA LYS A 722 -30.33 -16.71 -4.53
C LYS A 722 -29.95 -16.56 -6.01
N ASN A 723 -29.90 -15.33 -6.52
CA ASN A 723 -29.56 -15.07 -7.93
C ASN A 723 -28.05 -15.17 -8.18
N ILE A 724 -27.22 -14.70 -7.24
CA ILE A 724 -25.76 -14.84 -7.34
C ILE A 724 -25.32 -16.28 -7.09
N SER A 725 -25.97 -17.03 -6.20
CA SER A 725 -25.75 -18.48 -6.03
C SER A 725 -26.02 -19.30 -7.30
N LYS A 726 -26.82 -18.78 -8.25
CA LYS A 726 -27.04 -19.37 -9.58
C LYS A 726 -26.07 -18.87 -10.67
N LYS A 727 -25.33 -17.80 -10.41
CA LYS A 727 -24.35 -17.19 -11.34
C LYS A 727 -22.91 -17.53 -10.99
N LEU A 728 -22.60 -17.75 -9.71
CA LEU A 728 -21.33 -18.30 -9.26
C LEU A 728 -21.09 -19.63 -10.00
N PRO A 729 -20.02 -19.77 -10.80
CA PRO A 729 -19.68 -21.04 -11.42
C PRO A 729 -19.26 -21.99 -10.30
N VAL A 730 -20.16 -22.89 -9.90
CA VAL A 730 -19.75 -24.09 -9.16
C VAL A 730 -18.82 -24.85 -10.11
N GLY A 731 -17.56 -25.00 -9.73
CA GLY A 731 -16.51 -25.59 -10.55
C GLY A 731 -16.66 -27.11 -10.74
N ASP A 732 -17.76 -27.55 -11.32
CA ASP A 732 -18.03 -28.95 -11.66
C ASP A 732 -17.41 -29.27 -13.03
N ILE A 733 -16.12 -29.59 -13.01
CA ILE A 733 -15.22 -29.77 -14.16
C ILE A 733 -15.69 -30.84 -15.17
N LYS A 734 -16.75 -31.60 -14.86
CA LYS A 734 -17.18 -32.80 -15.61
C LYS A 734 -18.29 -32.61 -16.64
N ASN A 735 -18.98 -31.46 -16.69
CA ASN A 735 -20.25 -31.33 -17.41
C ASN A 735 -20.36 -30.20 -18.46
N ASN A 736 -19.29 -29.47 -18.77
CA ASN A 736 -19.31 -28.43 -19.82
C ASN A 736 -19.17 -29.03 -21.23
N ALA A 737 -20.27 -29.57 -21.76
CA ALA A 737 -20.36 -30.14 -23.10
C ALA A 737 -20.43 -29.07 -24.21
N HIS A 738 -19.33 -28.34 -24.43
CA HIS A 738 -19.02 -27.56 -25.66
C HIS A 738 -17.50 -27.25 -25.76
N SER A 739 -16.67 -28.29 -25.70
CA SER A 739 -15.22 -28.22 -25.99
C SER A 739 -14.95 -28.63 -27.44
N VAL A 740 -13.76 -28.33 -28.00
CA VAL A 740 -13.32 -28.79 -29.34
C VAL A 740 -12.76 -30.24 -29.27
N SER A 741 -13.27 -31.04 -28.33
CA SER A 741 -12.93 -32.45 -28.09
C SER A 741 -13.50 -33.41 -29.14
N ASP A 742 -14.25 -32.92 -30.13
CA ASP A 742 -14.91 -33.72 -31.18
C ASP A 742 -13.95 -34.16 -32.32
N LEU A 743 -12.65 -33.89 -32.18
CA LEU A 743 -11.60 -34.40 -33.08
C LEU A 743 -11.15 -35.79 -32.63
N GLU A 744 -11.80 -36.83 -33.15
CA GLU A 744 -11.48 -38.24 -32.86
C GLU A 744 -9.98 -38.55 -32.99
N GLY A 745 -9.38 -39.05 -31.91
CA GLY A 745 -8.00 -39.55 -31.88
C GLY A 745 -6.93 -38.57 -31.40
N ILE A 746 -7.28 -37.39 -30.91
CA ILE A 746 -6.36 -36.36 -30.39
C ILE A 746 -6.64 -36.05 -28.90
N ALA A 747 -5.61 -35.64 -28.15
CA ALA A 747 -5.73 -35.16 -26.77
C ALA A 747 -4.72 -34.02 -26.47
N PHE A 748 -5.12 -33.05 -25.65
CA PHE A 748 -4.28 -31.92 -25.20
C PHE A 748 -3.54 -32.21 -23.89
N PRO A 749 -2.50 -31.43 -23.51
CA PRO A 749 -1.77 -31.65 -22.27
C PRO A 749 -2.69 -31.50 -21.04
N GLY A 750 -2.82 -32.56 -20.24
CA GLY A 750 -3.77 -32.69 -19.14
C GLY A 750 -4.97 -33.62 -19.42
N GLU A 751 -5.24 -33.94 -20.68
CA GLU A 751 -6.38 -34.78 -21.09
C GLU A 751 -6.04 -36.28 -21.17
N ASP A 752 -7.08 -37.12 -21.20
CA ASP A 752 -7.00 -38.58 -21.20
C ASP A 752 -6.49 -39.13 -22.56
N CYS A 753 -5.44 -39.93 -22.51
CA CYS A 753 -4.83 -40.60 -23.66
C CYS A 753 -4.86 -42.15 -23.56
N SER A 754 -5.56 -42.69 -22.56
CA SER A 754 -5.60 -44.13 -22.24
C SER A 754 -6.23 -45.00 -23.34
N GLN A 755 -6.96 -44.41 -24.29
CA GLN A 755 -7.57 -45.11 -25.43
C GLN A 755 -6.75 -44.93 -26.74
N GLY A 756 -5.51 -44.43 -26.64
CA GLY A 756 -4.58 -44.32 -27.76
C GLY A 756 -4.63 -42.99 -28.52
N GLN A 757 -5.22 -41.95 -27.93
CA GLN A 757 -5.22 -40.60 -28.49
C GLN A 757 -3.80 -40.06 -28.66
N GLN A 758 -3.53 -39.38 -29.78
CA GLN A 758 -2.26 -38.73 -30.02
C GLN A 758 -2.20 -37.38 -29.28
N CYS A 759 -1.25 -37.26 -28.36
CA CYS A 759 -1.00 -36.03 -27.62
C CYS A 759 -0.51 -34.91 -28.55
N LEU A 760 -1.07 -33.71 -28.38
CA LEU A 760 -0.67 -32.49 -29.11
C LEU A 760 0.40 -31.65 -28.37
N ALA A 761 0.95 -30.68 -29.10
CA ALA A 761 2.14 -29.93 -28.73
C ALA A 761 3.34 -30.85 -28.40
N ASP A 762 4.30 -30.38 -27.59
CA ASP A 762 5.46 -31.17 -27.17
C ASP A 762 5.14 -32.19 -26.04
N SER A 763 3.86 -32.56 -25.84
CA SER A 763 3.44 -33.46 -24.75
C SER A 763 3.44 -34.94 -25.13
N THR A 764 3.55 -35.82 -24.14
CA THR A 764 3.59 -37.28 -24.34
C THR A 764 2.61 -37.99 -23.42
N CYS A 765 2.00 -39.08 -23.91
CA CYS A 765 1.08 -39.89 -23.13
C CYS A 765 1.86 -40.71 -22.09
N ASN A 766 1.52 -40.59 -20.80
CA ASN A 766 2.12 -41.40 -19.73
C ASN A 766 1.40 -42.76 -19.52
N GLY A 767 0.41 -43.08 -20.34
CA GLY A 767 -0.46 -44.26 -20.22
C GLY A 767 -1.86 -43.96 -19.66
N THR A 768 -2.08 -42.77 -19.09
CA THR A 768 -3.42 -42.26 -18.74
C THR A 768 -3.67 -40.84 -19.21
N VAL A 769 -2.70 -39.93 -19.11
CA VAL A 769 -2.86 -38.53 -19.55
C VAL A 769 -1.66 -38.01 -20.35
N CYS A 770 -1.91 -37.06 -21.25
CA CYS A 770 -0.87 -36.31 -21.94
C CYS A 770 -0.16 -35.36 -20.99
N VAL A 771 1.16 -35.49 -20.82
CA VAL A 771 1.97 -34.67 -19.91
C VAL A 771 3.06 -33.89 -20.65
N CYS A 772 3.26 -32.64 -20.25
CA CYS A 772 4.37 -31.82 -20.74
C CYS A 772 5.73 -32.34 -20.19
N PRO A 773 6.82 -32.25 -20.96
CA PRO A 773 8.16 -32.60 -20.48
C PRO A 773 8.61 -31.62 -19.37
N PRO A 774 9.30 -32.08 -18.32
CA PRO A 774 9.48 -31.33 -17.07
C PRO A 774 10.44 -30.13 -17.12
N ASN A 775 11.05 -29.84 -18.28
CA ASN A 775 12.14 -28.87 -18.44
C ASN A 775 11.79 -27.69 -19.38
N SER A 776 10.52 -27.29 -19.47
CA SER A 776 10.11 -26.07 -20.18
C SER A 776 10.51 -24.81 -19.39
N VAL A 777 11.05 -23.81 -20.10
CA VAL A 777 11.55 -22.55 -19.51
C VAL A 777 10.39 -21.55 -19.42
N PRO A 778 10.23 -20.76 -18.33
CA PRO A 778 8.99 -20.00 -18.06
C PRO A 778 8.54 -18.97 -19.11
N TRP A 779 9.42 -18.57 -20.04
CA TRP A 779 9.14 -17.59 -21.09
C TRP A 779 9.01 -18.20 -22.50
N TYR A 780 8.95 -19.53 -22.63
CA TYR A 780 8.69 -20.20 -23.90
C TYR A 780 7.77 -21.43 -23.71
N GLN A 781 6.46 -21.17 -23.61
CA GLN A 781 5.42 -22.21 -23.50
C GLN A 781 4.87 -22.62 -24.87
N THR A 782 5.35 -23.74 -25.40
CA THR A 782 4.66 -24.51 -26.46
C THR A 782 3.66 -25.52 -25.88
N CYS A 783 3.87 -25.97 -24.64
CA CYS A 783 3.00 -26.91 -23.94
C CYS A 783 2.21 -26.18 -22.84
N LEU A 784 1.00 -25.74 -23.19
CA LEU A 784 -0.01 -25.20 -22.26
C LEU A 784 -0.93 -26.34 -21.79
N PRO A 785 -1.45 -26.30 -20.55
CA PRO A 785 -2.51 -27.21 -20.14
C PRO A 785 -3.84 -26.90 -20.84
N ASN A 786 -4.53 -27.93 -21.33
CA ASN A 786 -5.81 -27.91 -22.05
C ASN A 786 -5.77 -27.24 -23.45
N ASP A 787 -6.90 -27.31 -24.15
CA ASP A 787 -7.12 -26.80 -25.52
C ASP A 787 -6.80 -25.29 -25.66
N PRO A 788 -5.89 -24.88 -26.57
CA PRO A 788 -5.60 -23.48 -26.88
C PRO A 788 -6.80 -22.65 -27.37
N THR A 789 -7.87 -23.24 -27.89
CA THR A 789 -9.07 -22.47 -28.29
C THR A 789 -9.77 -21.85 -27.08
N MET A 790 -9.68 -22.49 -25.91
CA MET A 790 -10.26 -22.04 -24.63
C MET A 790 -9.61 -20.76 -24.09
N VAL A 791 -8.41 -20.40 -24.59
CA VAL A 791 -7.71 -19.13 -24.27
C VAL A 791 -7.76 -18.11 -25.42
N GLY A 792 -8.77 -18.21 -26.30
CA GLY A 792 -9.16 -17.15 -27.22
C GLY A 792 -8.65 -17.27 -28.66
N PHE A 793 -7.95 -18.35 -29.00
CA PHE A 793 -7.41 -18.58 -30.35
C PHE A 793 -8.35 -19.37 -31.29
N GLY A 794 -9.63 -19.51 -30.92
CA GLY A 794 -10.65 -20.14 -31.77
C GLY A 794 -11.04 -19.27 -33.00
N PRO A 795 -11.56 -19.90 -34.07
CA PRO A 795 -11.95 -19.20 -35.30
C PRO A 795 -13.19 -18.31 -35.07
N GLY A 796 -12.94 -17.05 -34.73
CA GLY A 796 -13.98 -16.06 -34.40
C GLY A 796 -13.56 -15.00 -33.38
N GLY A 797 -12.42 -15.15 -32.70
CA GLY A 797 -11.82 -14.07 -31.90
C GLY A 797 -11.27 -12.94 -32.76
N GLU A 798 -11.35 -11.68 -32.28
CA GLU A 798 -10.84 -10.48 -32.98
C GLU A 798 -9.30 -10.36 -32.92
N GLY A 799 -8.61 -11.38 -33.43
CA GLY A 799 -7.17 -11.31 -33.68
C GLY A 799 -6.88 -10.54 -34.97
N PHE A 800 -5.94 -9.58 -34.93
CA PHE A 800 -5.51 -8.84 -36.13
C PHE A 800 -4.85 -9.78 -37.15
N GLN A 801 -5.52 -10.01 -38.28
CA GLN A 801 -4.96 -10.74 -39.42
C GLN A 801 -4.12 -9.80 -40.30
N LEU A 802 -2.80 -9.96 -40.26
CA LEU A 802 -1.86 -9.33 -41.19
C LEU A 802 -1.43 -10.34 -42.27
N ASP A 803 -2.01 -10.20 -43.46
CA ASP A 803 -1.56 -10.90 -44.65
C ASP A 803 -0.42 -10.14 -45.34
N LEU A 804 0.73 -10.81 -45.48
CA LEU A 804 1.85 -10.33 -46.27
C LEU A 804 1.58 -10.66 -47.74
N ILE A 805 1.16 -9.66 -48.51
CA ILE A 805 1.17 -9.77 -49.98
C ILE A 805 2.62 -10.00 -50.42
N LYS A 806 2.81 -11.05 -51.21
CA LYS A 806 4.11 -11.39 -51.79
C LYS A 806 4.27 -10.59 -53.07
N GLU A 807 5.10 -9.55 -53.06
CA GLU A 807 5.63 -9.03 -54.33
C GLU A 807 6.51 -10.10 -54.96
N GLU A 808 6.22 -10.47 -56.20
CA GLU A 808 7.11 -11.32 -56.98
C GLU A 808 8.25 -10.45 -57.51
N LEU A 809 9.49 -10.84 -57.21
CA LEU A 809 10.69 -10.19 -57.72
C LEU A 809 10.81 -10.43 -59.23
N VAL A 810 10.22 -9.53 -60.02
CA VAL A 810 10.49 -9.43 -61.46
C VAL A 810 11.94 -8.96 -61.63
N THR A 811 12.81 -9.88 -62.04
CA THR A 811 14.18 -9.57 -62.42
C THR A 811 14.21 -9.04 -63.85
N GLU A 812 14.39 -7.73 -64.02
CA GLU A 812 14.85 -7.15 -65.30
C GLU A 812 16.18 -6.39 -65.11
N GLU A 813 16.89 -6.22 -66.21
CA GLU A 813 18.32 -5.93 -66.20
C GLU A 813 18.66 -4.43 -66.14
N SER A 814 19.94 -4.13 -65.87
CA SER A 814 20.45 -2.77 -65.77
C SER A 814 20.36 -1.98 -67.08
N THR A 815 19.91 -0.73 -67.01
CA THR A 815 20.41 0.37 -67.87
C THR A 815 20.41 1.68 -67.09
N SER A 816 21.12 2.68 -67.61
CA SER A 816 21.54 3.86 -66.84
C SER A 816 21.04 5.19 -67.41
N SER A 817 21.20 6.22 -66.57
CA SER A 817 21.59 7.60 -66.91
C SER A 817 20.51 8.66 -67.20
N GLN A 818 20.84 9.87 -66.71
CA GLN A 818 20.38 11.20 -67.11
C GLN A 818 18.90 11.59 -66.89
N GLU A 819 18.51 12.87 -66.93
CA GLU A 819 19.05 14.16 -66.41
C GLU A 819 18.00 15.25 -66.75
N GLU A 820 18.07 16.44 -66.15
CA GLU A 820 17.31 17.65 -66.55
C GLU A 820 15.75 17.58 -66.50
N SER A 821 14.98 18.67 -66.64
CA SER A 821 15.07 20.05 -66.10
C SER A 821 13.71 20.78 -66.32
N ASN A 822 13.60 22.07 -65.93
CA ASN A 822 12.60 23.07 -66.39
C ASN A 822 11.14 22.89 -65.85
N ASP A 823 10.57 23.80 -65.03
CA ASP A 823 10.13 25.21 -65.27
C ASP A 823 8.61 25.29 -65.65
N ILE A 824 7.81 26.33 -65.36
CA ILE A 824 8.03 27.67 -64.74
C ILE A 824 6.71 28.21 -64.12
N ASN A 825 6.79 29.23 -63.24
CA ASN A 825 5.80 30.24 -62.75
C ASN A 825 4.25 30.04 -62.92
N GLY A 826 3.37 30.50 -62.01
CA GLY A 826 3.56 31.30 -60.78
C GLY A 826 2.54 32.46 -60.65
N SER A 827 2.48 33.12 -59.47
CA SER A 827 1.70 34.34 -59.13
C SER A 827 0.15 34.18 -59.00
N THR A 828 -0.61 34.98 -58.21
CA THR A 828 -0.28 36.18 -57.40
C THR A 828 -1.19 36.34 -56.15
N SER A 829 -0.72 37.18 -55.19
CA SER A 829 -1.33 37.88 -54.03
C SER A 829 -2.87 38.16 -54.00
N SER A 830 -3.54 38.52 -52.88
CA SER A 830 -3.13 39.45 -51.79
C SER A 830 -4.05 39.47 -50.53
N MET A 831 -3.57 40.08 -49.42
CA MET A 831 -4.22 41.03 -48.46
C MET A 831 -5.74 40.99 -48.11
N GLN A 832 -6.26 41.36 -46.92
CA GLN A 832 -5.76 41.63 -45.55
C GLN A 832 -6.94 41.84 -44.53
N TRP A 833 -6.71 41.61 -43.22
CA TRP A 833 -7.35 42.20 -42.00
C TRP A 833 -8.91 42.28 -41.74
N LYS A 834 -9.31 41.72 -40.57
CA LYS A 834 -10.12 42.30 -39.43
C LYS A 834 -11.66 42.14 -39.22
N TRP A 835 -12.01 41.23 -38.28
CA TRP A 835 -12.77 41.36 -37.00
C TRP A 835 -14.27 41.81 -36.88
N LEU A 836 -15.04 41.05 -36.06
CA LEU A 836 -16.33 41.34 -35.33
C LEU A 836 -17.66 41.54 -36.15
N SER A 837 -18.89 41.22 -35.67
CA SER A 837 -19.41 40.31 -34.60
C SER A 837 -20.98 40.25 -34.55
N ILE A 838 -21.55 39.39 -33.67
CA ILE A 838 -22.89 39.46 -32.98
C ILE A 838 -24.17 38.80 -33.61
N PHE A 839 -24.70 37.76 -32.90
CA PHE A 839 -26.12 37.33 -32.60
C PHE A 839 -27.16 37.07 -33.73
N SER A 840 -28.18 36.18 -33.60
CA SER A 840 -28.51 35.08 -32.64
C SER A 840 -29.76 34.24 -32.98
N GLY A 841 -29.83 32.98 -32.52
CA GLY A 841 -31.05 32.14 -32.33
C GLY A 841 -31.44 31.24 -33.52
N VAL A 842 -32.03 30.03 -33.39
CA VAL A 842 -32.48 29.15 -32.26
C VAL A 842 -32.51 27.65 -32.81
N LEU A 843 -32.94 26.51 -32.22
CA LEU A 843 -33.81 26.09 -31.09
C LEU A 843 -33.52 24.62 -30.61
N PHE A 844 -34.04 24.21 -29.43
CA PHE A 844 -34.24 22.86 -28.82
C PHE A 844 -33.57 21.53 -29.34
N CYS A 845 -32.59 21.05 -28.56
CA CYS A 845 -32.51 19.79 -27.76
C CYS A 845 -32.59 18.32 -28.29
N LEU A 846 -31.92 17.48 -27.47
CA LEU A 846 -32.27 16.12 -26.95
C LEU A 846 -31.78 14.83 -27.66
N VAL A 847 -30.73 14.19 -27.11
CA VAL A 847 -30.72 12.86 -26.43
C VAL A 847 -29.29 12.33 -26.23
N HIS A 848 -28.96 11.84 -25.02
CA HIS A 848 -27.71 11.10 -24.71
C HIS A 848 -27.68 9.69 -25.36
N LEU A 849 -26.51 9.14 -25.72
CA LEU A 849 -25.75 8.14 -24.90
C LEU A 849 -24.49 7.58 -25.61
N LYS A 850 -23.55 7.09 -24.78
CA LYS A 850 -22.53 6.03 -25.03
C LYS A 850 -21.24 6.31 -25.84
N MET A 851 -20.19 5.62 -25.34
CA MET A 851 -18.83 5.37 -25.85
C MET A 851 -17.92 6.61 -25.95
N TYR A 852 -16.81 6.77 -25.20
CA TYR A 852 -15.66 5.90 -24.81
C TYR A 852 -14.69 5.56 -25.96
N THR A 853 -13.39 5.40 -25.59
CA THR A 853 -12.19 5.25 -26.44
C THR A 853 -11.74 6.58 -27.11
N THR A 854 -10.49 7.04 -27.05
CA THR A 854 -9.27 6.56 -26.33
C THR A 854 -8.34 7.73 -25.99
N PHE A 855 -7.95 7.91 -24.72
CA PHE A 855 -6.57 7.87 -24.19
C PHE A 855 -6.48 8.28 -22.71
#